data_AF-A0A1E7FTH9-F1
#
_entry.id   AF-A0A1E7FTH9-F1
#
_cell.length_a   1.000
_cell.length_b   1.000
_cell.length_c   1.000
_cell.angle_alpha   90.00
_cell.angle_beta   90.00
_cell.angle_gamma   90.00
#
_symmetry.space_group_name_H-M   'P 1'
#
loop_
_entity.id
_entity.type
_entity.pdbx_description
1 polymer ?
#
loop_
_entity_poly.entity_id
_entity_poly.type
_entity_poly.pdbx_seq_one_letter_code
_entity_poly.pdbx_strand_id
1 'polypeptide(L)'
;MTGEIGNRMRLIKPLGNWLIQANDSERLWPFYYSEHTDILYRSYRKNWNKNGEFYYDCHLIADNDTYNYDPVGKVNSLPPDASPTDVMDTEEGWRVSLHQPVQLIQQNTVRNETFMDYLLSQEEHVSQYYTEIKFFTVPIKIYEMLKSTNKVNIATDGGAIQFKGSLGFVIADEDGEILLSCYGQPSGNDPLSFRSEICAFLAAVRLVTLMTKYYDKLLECDEPIRSKIQVYTDSLSMITKLEAYDEYPTAPLATVLDSEWDVLSALHRALQWYRSKPKINWVQSHQDDKVFDEEAMPLNAYLNSEADELATIGLKQLQEKPRVPMDPATAIQRFKWSDNIFDLIDWDIFRPVYKKYLATKGIQWMHKFCIKKLPTGERIHKKDHFHDQRCASCLYNEDDDHVFQCAHRRSIRKKVLNQINLLANTVDPRLCDIMREGLMTYFRGESVSTAMLRLRGQEDVDKNQIFKRYTLLIDEQETWTNRCIDRNTPVLGGRIVAEYDSLTKKITHLYTLKEMVLPEDELKIFNEPLKTRLDDTNQQLKKWLNRWRRVIDHSMKRVKELAKENSKPIWRHYTKNKPAKTTVSRKLPQRMKTKKYFNNPLTNVFKRLRKKRSSSRVIQAKKKKYKMNHMISKMYTNLGKNRSTSRAKTETEIEKQKIDDRFGDDPI
;
A
#
# COMPACT_ATOMS: atom_id res chain seq x y z
N MET A 1 -20.30 -48.40 -10.43
CA MET A 1 -19.81 -47.12 -9.84
C MET A 1 -18.96 -47.51 -8.65
N THR A 2 -17.64 -47.47 -8.82
CA THR A 2 -16.66 -47.72 -7.76
C THR A 2 -16.81 -46.66 -6.66
N GLY A 3 -16.68 -47.08 -5.40
CA GLY A 3 -16.93 -46.23 -4.24
C GLY A 3 -15.90 -45.10 -4.13
N GLU A 4 -16.36 -43.86 -3.94
CA GLU A 4 -15.49 -42.71 -3.73
C GLU A 4 -14.77 -42.82 -2.37
N ILE A 5 -13.45 -42.69 -2.37
CA ILE A 5 -12.65 -42.71 -1.14
C ILE A 5 -12.51 -41.26 -0.62
N GLY A 6 -13.46 -40.84 0.23
CA GLY A 6 -13.38 -39.62 1.05
C GLY A 6 -14.25 -38.43 0.62
N ASN A 7 -14.50 -37.49 1.56
CA ASN A 7 -15.27 -36.26 1.32
C ASN A 7 -14.32 -35.10 0.95
N ARG A 8 -14.50 -34.48 -0.23
CA ARG A 8 -13.74 -33.28 -0.64
C ARG A 8 -14.62 -32.04 -0.70
N MET A 9 -14.01 -30.90 -0.36
CA MET A 9 -14.64 -29.58 -0.50
C MET A 9 -14.69 -29.19 -1.98
N ARG A 10 -15.91 -28.99 -2.51
CA ARG A 10 -16.12 -28.44 -3.85
C ARG A 10 -16.21 -26.91 -3.76
N LEU A 11 -15.63 -26.22 -4.74
CA LEU A 11 -15.82 -24.78 -4.86
C LEU A 11 -17.30 -24.49 -5.14
N ILE A 12 -17.87 -23.51 -4.45
CA ILE A 12 -19.28 -23.10 -4.62
C ILE A 12 -19.52 -22.51 -6.03
N LYS A 13 -18.47 -21.93 -6.63
CA LYS A 13 -18.44 -21.47 -8.02
C LYS A 13 -17.15 -21.96 -8.69
N PRO A 14 -17.21 -22.43 -9.94
CA PRO A 14 -16.00 -22.75 -10.69
C PRO A 14 -15.13 -21.50 -10.84
N LEU A 15 -13.82 -21.67 -10.74
CA LEU A 15 -12.87 -20.61 -11.14
C LEU A 15 -12.99 -20.43 -12.66
N GLY A 16 -12.62 -19.29 -13.21
CA GLY A 16 -12.65 -19.09 -14.67
C GLY A 16 -11.63 -19.98 -15.39
N ASN A 17 -11.56 -19.85 -16.72
CA ASN A 17 -10.56 -20.55 -17.53
C ASN A 17 -9.12 -20.15 -17.13
N TRP A 18 -8.17 -21.05 -17.37
CA TRP A 18 -6.75 -20.78 -17.15
C TRP A 18 -6.21 -19.82 -18.20
N LEU A 19 -5.48 -18.77 -17.80
CA LEU A 19 -5.03 -17.68 -18.69
C LEU A 19 -3.55 -17.78 -19.10
N ILE A 20 -2.78 -18.64 -18.43
CA ILE A 20 -1.32 -18.79 -18.58
C ILE A 20 -1.02 -20.26 -18.88
N GLN A 21 -0.02 -20.54 -19.72
CA GLN A 21 0.42 -21.91 -19.99
C GLN A 21 1.02 -22.54 -18.73
N ALA A 22 0.82 -23.85 -18.54
CA ALA A 22 1.36 -24.56 -17.38
C ALA A 22 2.90 -24.46 -17.26
N ASN A 23 3.61 -24.43 -18.39
CA ASN A 23 5.07 -24.29 -18.43
C ASN A 23 5.56 -22.88 -18.04
N ASP A 24 4.74 -21.85 -18.23
CA ASP A 24 5.05 -20.46 -17.87
C ASP A 24 4.63 -20.13 -16.43
N SER A 25 3.96 -21.06 -15.74
CA SER A 25 3.51 -20.88 -14.36
C SER A 25 4.67 -21.06 -13.37
N GLU A 26 4.87 -20.08 -12.48
CA GLU A 26 5.82 -20.21 -11.37
C GLU A 26 5.43 -21.30 -10.35
N ARG A 27 4.19 -21.80 -10.42
CA ARG A 27 3.63 -22.79 -9.49
C ARG A 27 3.55 -24.16 -10.13
N LEU A 28 4.20 -25.14 -9.51
CA LEU A 28 4.03 -26.56 -9.84
C LEU A 28 2.78 -27.12 -9.13
N TRP A 29 1.85 -27.66 -9.90
CA TRP A 29 0.64 -28.32 -9.42
C TRP A 29 0.81 -29.83 -9.38
N PRO A 30 0.10 -30.56 -8.50
CA PRO A 30 0.24 -32.02 -8.42
C PRO A 30 -0.16 -32.75 -9.71
N PHE A 31 -1.20 -32.25 -10.39
CA PHE A 31 -1.77 -32.88 -11.59
C PHE A 31 -2.10 -31.83 -12.65
N TYR A 32 -1.91 -32.22 -13.91
CA TYR A 32 -2.26 -31.45 -15.10
C TYR A 32 -2.95 -32.35 -16.10
N TYR A 33 -3.92 -31.83 -16.83
CA TYR A 33 -4.63 -32.58 -17.87
C TYR A 33 -4.64 -31.79 -19.18
N SER A 34 -4.49 -32.50 -20.30
CA SER A 34 -4.54 -31.95 -21.65
C SER A 34 -5.68 -32.61 -22.41
N GLU A 35 -6.65 -31.80 -22.84
CA GLU A 35 -7.79 -32.27 -23.63
C GLU A 35 -7.36 -32.80 -25.01
N HIS A 36 -6.29 -32.27 -25.60
CA HIS A 36 -5.85 -32.72 -26.93
C HIS A 36 -5.17 -34.08 -26.90
N THR A 37 -4.40 -34.36 -25.85
CA THR A 37 -3.67 -35.63 -25.73
C THR A 37 -4.47 -36.68 -24.95
N ASP A 38 -5.47 -36.26 -24.17
CA ASP A 38 -6.23 -37.11 -23.24
C ASP A 38 -5.32 -37.84 -22.24
N ILE A 39 -4.28 -37.13 -21.78
CA ILE A 39 -3.27 -37.64 -20.84
C ILE A 39 -3.32 -36.84 -19.54
N LEU A 40 -3.30 -37.56 -18.43
CA LEU A 40 -3.10 -37.00 -17.09
C LEU A 40 -1.61 -36.99 -16.74
N TYR A 41 -1.08 -35.83 -16.42
CA TYR A 41 0.31 -35.63 -16.03
C TYR A 41 0.40 -35.41 -14.53
N ARG A 42 1.18 -36.24 -13.83
CA ARG A 42 1.46 -36.08 -12.41
C ARG A 42 2.84 -35.48 -12.22
N SER A 43 2.95 -34.37 -11.49
CA SER A 43 4.25 -33.76 -11.24
C SER A 43 5.01 -34.53 -10.15
N TYR A 44 6.30 -34.78 -10.40
CA TYR A 44 7.20 -35.43 -9.45
C TYR A 44 8.39 -34.53 -9.13
N ARG A 45 8.68 -34.35 -7.84
CA ARG A 45 9.86 -33.62 -7.35
C ARG A 45 10.82 -34.60 -6.69
N LYS A 46 12.09 -34.57 -7.11
CA LYS A 46 13.15 -35.36 -6.47
C LYS A 46 13.40 -34.93 -5.02
N ASN A 47 13.25 -33.64 -4.71
CA ASN A 47 13.36 -33.07 -3.37
C ASN A 47 12.27 -32.00 -3.16
N TRP A 48 11.36 -32.21 -2.21
CA TRP A 48 10.21 -31.31 -1.98
C TRP A 48 10.62 -29.89 -1.53
N ASN A 49 11.80 -29.76 -0.92
CA ASN A 49 12.33 -28.54 -0.30
C ASN A 49 13.30 -27.72 -1.17
N LYS A 50 13.59 -28.17 -2.40
CA LYS A 50 14.43 -27.45 -3.36
C LYS A 50 13.67 -27.27 -4.67
N ASN A 51 13.74 -26.08 -5.28
CA ASN A 51 13.32 -25.86 -6.68
C ASN A 51 14.32 -26.53 -7.65
N GLY A 52 14.60 -27.82 -7.45
CA GLY A 52 15.51 -28.61 -8.27
C GLY A 52 14.81 -29.24 -9.47
N GLU A 53 15.40 -30.29 -10.03
CA GLU A 53 14.85 -31.08 -11.15
C GLU A 53 13.48 -31.68 -10.81
N PHE A 54 12.51 -31.45 -11.69
CA PHE A 54 11.18 -32.08 -11.67
C PHE A 54 10.86 -32.62 -13.07
N TYR A 55 10.01 -33.63 -13.11
CA TYR A 55 9.47 -34.21 -14.34
C TYR A 55 7.99 -34.57 -14.13
N TYR A 56 7.32 -34.94 -15.22
CA TYR A 56 5.91 -35.32 -15.20
C TYR A 56 5.76 -36.77 -15.62
N ASP A 57 5.10 -37.56 -14.78
CA ASP A 57 4.68 -38.92 -15.10
C ASP A 57 3.39 -38.87 -15.94
N CYS A 58 3.35 -39.60 -17.04
CA CYS A 58 2.21 -39.65 -17.96
C CYS A 58 1.30 -40.84 -17.61
N HIS A 59 0.02 -40.58 -17.40
CA HIS A 59 -0.99 -41.59 -17.08
C HIS A 59 -2.05 -41.59 -18.18
N LEU A 60 -2.29 -42.77 -18.77
CA LEU A 60 -3.30 -42.96 -19.80
C LEU A 60 -4.65 -43.33 -19.17
N ILE A 61 -5.72 -42.96 -19.87
CA ILE A 61 -7.08 -43.37 -19.54
C ILE A 61 -7.27 -44.88 -19.79
N ALA A 62 -8.00 -45.53 -18.90
CA ALA A 62 -8.43 -46.91 -18.97
C ALA A 62 -9.91 -46.99 -19.38
N ASP A 63 -10.38 -48.19 -19.77
CA ASP A 63 -11.72 -48.42 -20.31
C ASP A 63 -12.88 -48.07 -19.35
N ASN A 64 -12.58 -47.85 -18.07
CA ASN A 64 -13.50 -47.50 -16.98
C ASN A 64 -13.55 -45.98 -16.68
N ASP A 65 -13.00 -45.13 -17.56
CA ASP A 65 -12.97 -43.67 -17.40
C ASP A 65 -12.20 -43.24 -16.13
N THR A 66 -11.11 -43.97 -15.84
CA THR A 66 -10.09 -43.64 -14.84
C THR A 66 -8.70 -43.66 -15.49
N TYR A 67 -7.74 -42.96 -14.88
CA TYR A 67 -6.35 -42.89 -15.29
C TYR A 67 -5.54 -43.84 -14.42
N ASN A 68 -4.75 -44.70 -15.07
CA ASN A 68 -3.98 -45.73 -14.37
C ASN A 68 -2.97 -45.13 -13.40
N TYR A 69 -2.82 -45.75 -12.22
CA TYR A 69 -1.80 -45.34 -11.25
C TYR A 69 -0.38 -45.53 -11.76
N ASP A 70 -0.17 -46.56 -12.58
CA ASP A 70 1.12 -46.85 -13.18
C ASP A 70 1.38 -45.90 -14.36
N PRO A 71 2.51 -45.18 -14.37
CA PRO A 71 2.83 -44.27 -15.45
C PRO A 71 3.33 -45.02 -16.69
N VAL A 72 2.96 -44.53 -17.87
CA VAL A 72 3.36 -45.08 -19.17
C VAL A 72 4.65 -44.42 -19.70
N GLY A 73 5.01 -43.26 -19.16
CA GLY A 73 6.21 -42.53 -19.56
C GLY A 73 6.48 -41.31 -18.71
N LYS A 74 7.57 -40.60 -19.05
CA LYS A 74 8.01 -39.37 -18.38
C LYS A 74 8.28 -38.28 -19.40
N VAL A 75 7.87 -37.06 -19.09
CA VAL A 75 8.16 -35.85 -19.89
C VAL A 75 8.73 -34.74 -19.01
N ASN A 76 9.53 -33.86 -19.62
CA ASN A 76 10.13 -32.71 -18.94
C ASN A 76 9.33 -31.41 -19.13
N SER A 77 8.40 -31.38 -20.08
CA SER A 77 7.56 -30.22 -20.42
C SER A 77 6.15 -30.68 -20.74
N LEU A 78 5.17 -29.86 -20.36
CA LEU A 78 3.75 -30.13 -20.62
C LEU A 78 3.31 -29.62 -22.00
N PRO A 79 2.26 -30.20 -22.60
CA PRO A 79 1.59 -29.63 -23.76
C PRO A 79 1.09 -28.18 -23.52
N PRO A 80 0.99 -27.31 -24.56
CA PRO A 80 0.54 -25.92 -24.40
C PRO A 80 -0.88 -25.74 -23.85
N ASP A 81 -1.74 -26.74 -24.07
CA ASP A 81 -3.13 -26.80 -23.62
C ASP A 81 -3.30 -27.45 -22.23
N ALA A 82 -2.22 -27.99 -21.66
CA ALA A 82 -2.29 -28.63 -20.36
C ALA A 82 -2.61 -27.60 -19.27
N SER A 83 -3.63 -27.89 -18.46
CA SER A 83 -4.02 -27.03 -17.33
C SER A 83 -4.02 -27.80 -16.00
N PRO A 84 -3.70 -27.14 -14.88
CA PRO A 84 -3.82 -27.73 -13.55
C PRO A 84 -5.23 -28.28 -13.30
N THR A 85 -5.31 -29.54 -12.91
CA THR A 85 -6.59 -30.24 -12.79
C THR A 85 -6.63 -31.09 -11.53
N ASP A 86 -7.75 -31.06 -10.82
CA ASP A 86 -7.96 -31.91 -9.64
C ASP A 86 -8.39 -33.31 -10.06
N VAL A 87 -7.84 -34.33 -9.38
CA VAL A 87 -8.18 -35.74 -9.61
C VAL A 87 -8.71 -36.41 -8.35
N MET A 88 -9.65 -37.33 -8.53
CA MET A 88 -10.28 -38.13 -7.48
C MET A 88 -9.65 -39.52 -7.44
N ASP A 89 -9.39 -40.04 -6.25
CA ASP A 89 -8.89 -41.40 -6.07
C ASP A 89 -10.06 -42.39 -6.13
N THR A 90 -9.90 -43.46 -6.89
CA THR A 90 -10.85 -44.57 -6.98
C THR A 90 -10.10 -45.89 -6.83
N GLU A 91 -10.77 -46.99 -6.50
CA GLU A 91 -10.10 -48.31 -6.37
C GLU A 91 -9.31 -48.74 -7.61
N GLU A 92 -9.65 -48.21 -8.78
CA GLU A 92 -9.12 -48.62 -10.08
C GLU A 92 -8.29 -47.51 -10.78
N GLY A 93 -8.01 -46.38 -10.12
CA GLY A 93 -7.21 -45.29 -10.70
C GLY A 93 -7.70 -43.88 -10.33
N TRP A 94 -7.14 -42.86 -10.98
CA TRP A 94 -7.55 -41.47 -10.79
C TRP A 94 -8.67 -41.07 -11.75
N ARG A 95 -9.70 -40.36 -11.29
CA ARG A 95 -10.68 -39.74 -12.17
C ARG A 95 -10.48 -38.23 -12.21
N VAL A 96 -10.31 -37.67 -13.40
CA VAL A 96 -10.26 -36.22 -13.59
C VAL A 96 -11.60 -35.61 -13.18
N SER A 97 -11.56 -34.56 -12.34
CA SER A 97 -12.76 -33.80 -11.98
C SER A 97 -13.09 -32.76 -13.06
N LEU A 98 -13.83 -31.69 -12.74
CA LEU A 98 -14.16 -30.64 -13.70
C LEU A 98 -12.86 -30.00 -14.23
N HIS A 99 -12.47 -30.33 -15.47
CA HIS A 99 -11.34 -29.70 -16.13
C HIS A 99 -11.70 -28.29 -16.62
N GLN A 100 -10.74 -27.38 -16.55
CA GLN A 100 -10.87 -26.00 -17.02
C GLN A 100 -9.85 -25.77 -18.13
N PRO A 101 -10.28 -25.51 -19.38
CA PRO A 101 -9.36 -25.37 -20.49
C PRO A 101 -8.50 -24.12 -20.34
N VAL A 102 -7.31 -24.15 -20.96
CA VAL A 102 -6.47 -22.96 -21.11
C VAL A 102 -7.10 -22.05 -22.17
N GLN A 103 -7.58 -20.89 -21.75
CA GLN A 103 -7.98 -19.82 -22.65
C GLN A 103 -6.86 -18.80 -22.71
N LEU A 104 -5.91 -19.02 -23.62
CA LEU A 104 -4.86 -18.05 -23.88
C LEU A 104 -5.50 -16.72 -24.26
N ILE A 105 -5.22 -15.67 -23.49
CA ILE A 105 -5.50 -14.31 -23.94
C ILE A 105 -4.65 -14.13 -25.18
N GLN A 106 -5.27 -14.18 -26.36
CA GLN A 106 -4.63 -13.66 -27.55
C GLN A 106 -4.26 -12.22 -27.20
N GLN A 107 -2.95 -11.98 -27.02
CA GLN A 107 -2.45 -10.63 -27.07
C GLN A 107 -2.84 -10.15 -28.46
N ASN A 108 -3.92 -9.38 -28.55
CA ASN A 108 -4.20 -8.60 -29.72
C ASN A 108 -2.95 -7.75 -29.89
N THR A 109 -2.06 -8.17 -30.78
CA THR A 109 -1.04 -7.31 -31.36
C THR A 109 -1.81 -6.33 -32.21
N VAL A 110 -2.47 -5.37 -31.55
CA VAL A 110 -2.89 -4.14 -32.18
C VAL A 110 -1.58 -3.60 -32.72
N ARG A 111 -1.45 -3.57 -34.06
CA ARG A 111 -0.37 -2.82 -34.68
C ARG A 111 -0.61 -1.38 -34.24
N ASN A 112 0.20 -0.90 -33.31
CA ASN A 112 0.16 0.50 -32.92
C ASN A 112 0.67 1.29 -34.13
N GLU A 113 -0.25 1.88 -34.89
CA GLU A 113 0.04 2.58 -36.15
C GLU A 113 0.84 3.85 -35.91
N THR A 114 0.63 4.50 -34.75
CA THR A 114 1.38 5.69 -34.33
C THR A 114 2.11 5.47 -33.00
N PHE A 115 3.14 6.29 -32.76
CA PHE A 115 3.83 6.33 -31.46
C PHE A 115 2.86 6.66 -30.32
N MET A 116 1.85 7.50 -30.56
CA MET A 116 0.86 7.88 -29.56
C MET A 116 -0.02 6.69 -29.16
N ASP A 117 -0.45 5.88 -30.11
CA ASP A 117 -1.19 4.64 -29.82
C ASP A 117 -0.32 3.68 -29.00
N TYR A 118 0.97 3.59 -29.35
CA TYR A 118 1.92 2.80 -28.58
C TYR A 118 2.09 3.30 -27.14
N LEU A 119 2.20 4.62 -26.95
CA LEU A 119 2.34 5.24 -25.64
C LEU A 119 1.10 5.03 -24.77
N LEU A 120 -0.09 5.18 -25.33
CA LEU A 120 -1.36 5.01 -24.61
C LEU A 120 -1.73 3.54 -24.37
N SER A 121 -1.19 2.62 -25.18
CA SER A 121 -1.35 1.17 -24.97
C SER A 121 -0.55 0.61 -23.78
N GLN A 122 0.35 1.41 -23.20
CA GLN A 122 1.12 1.00 -22.03
C GLN A 122 0.21 0.84 -20.80
N GLU A 123 0.66 0.03 -19.83
CA GLU A 123 -0.06 -0.15 -18.57
C GLU A 123 -0.41 1.19 -17.91
N GLU A 124 -1.55 1.23 -17.21
CA GLU A 124 -2.09 2.45 -16.59
C GLU A 124 -1.07 3.15 -15.67
N HIS A 125 -0.19 2.38 -15.02
CA HIS A 125 0.86 2.92 -14.17
C HIS A 125 1.89 3.78 -14.92
N VAL A 126 2.00 3.59 -16.24
CA VAL A 126 2.88 4.32 -17.16
C VAL A 126 2.11 5.38 -17.93
N SER A 127 1.00 5.00 -18.56
CA SER A 127 0.23 5.90 -19.43
C SER A 127 -0.37 7.10 -18.67
N GLN A 128 -0.61 6.98 -17.35
CA GLN A 128 -1.06 8.10 -16.51
C GLN A 128 -0.11 9.32 -16.47
N TYR A 129 1.18 9.13 -16.79
CA TYR A 129 2.15 10.22 -16.80
C TYR A 129 1.97 11.15 -18.00
N TYR A 130 1.27 10.70 -19.04
CA TYR A 130 1.17 11.38 -20.33
C TYR A 130 -0.27 11.85 -20.57
N THR A 131 -0.84 12.58 -19.62
CA THR A 131 -2.21 13.10 -19.75
C THR A 131 -2.33 14.03 -20.96
N GLU A 132 -1.41 14.98 -21.08
CA GLU A 132 -1.33 15.89 -22.21
C GLU A 132 0.12 15.93 -22.69
N ILE A 133 0.33 15.55 -23.94
CA ILE A 133 1.64 15.59 -24.59
C ILE A 133 1.51 16.37 -25.89
N LYS A 134 2.33 17.41 -26.04
CA LYS A 134 2.34 18.27 -27.21
C LYS A 134 3.68 18.16 -27.91
N PHE A 135 3.63 17.70 -29.15
CA PHE A 135 4.77 17.65 -30.05
C PHE A 135 4.80 18.93 -30.89
N PHE A 136 5.91 19.67 -30.82
CA PHE A 136 6.16 20.85 -31.66
C PHE A 136 6.91 20.47 -32.95
N THR A 137 7.44 19.25 -33.00
CA THR A 137 8.06 18.63 -34.17
C THR A 137 7.51 17.22 -34.39
N VAL A 138 7.75 16.62 -35.55
CA VAL A 138 7.31 15.24 -35.82
C VAL A 138 8.05 14.29 -34.87
N PRO A 139 7.38 13.34 -34.17
CA PRO A 139 8.03 12.54 -33.13
C PRO A 139 9.28 11.77 -33.59
N ILE A 140 9.36 11.38 -34.86
CA ILE A 140 10.54 10.72 -35.43
C ILE A 140 11.79 11.61 -35.44
N LYS A 141 11.65 12.94 -35.57
CA LYS A 141 12.80 13.86 -35.48
C LYS A 141 13.43 13.88 -34.09
N ILE A 142 12.61 13.74 -33.04
CA ILE A 142 13.11 13.61 -31.67
C ILE A 142 13.90 12.31 -31.54
N TYR A 143 13.41 11.22 -32.12
CA TYR A 143 14.13 9.95 -32.17
C TYR A 143 15.47 10.05 -32.94
N GLU A 144 15.48 10.67 -34.12
CA GLU A 144 16.71 10.90 -34.90
C GLU A 144 17.73 11.71 -34.09
N MET A 145 17.27 12.74 -33.37
CA MET A 145 18.12 13.50 -32.45
C MET A 145 18.69 12.63 -31.32
N LEU A 146 17.92 11.72 -30.74
CA LEU A 146 18.40 10.78 -29.71
C LEU A 146 19.48 9.82 -30.27
N LYS A 147 19.39 9.44 -31.55
CA LYS A 147 20.39 8.61 -32.24
C LYS A 147 21.59 9.40 -32.78
N SER A 148 21.50 10.73 -32.83
CA SER A 148 22.60 11.61 -33.23
C SER A 148 23.61 11.86 -32.10
N THR A 149 24.71 12.56 -32.38
CA THR A 149 25.66 13.04 -31.37
C THR A 149 25.27 14.37 -30.73
N ASN A 150 24.10 14.92 -31.09
CA ASN A 150 23.65 16.23 -30.64
C ASN A 150 23.36 16.22 -29.14
N LYS A 151 23.37 17.42 -28.57
CA LYS A 151 22.93 17.63 -27.19
C LYS A 151 21.40 17.64 -27.14
N VAL A 152 20.83 16.95 -26.15
CA VAL A 152 19.39 16.96 -25.89
C VAL A 152 19.20 17.42 -24.45
N ASN A 153 18.40 18.46 -24.27
CA ASN A 153 18.13 19.06 -22.97
C ASN A 153 16.73 18.62 -22.50
N ILE A 154 16.63 18.16 -21.25
CA ILE A 154 15.37 17.77 -20.62
C ILE A 154 15.24 18.57 -19.33
N ALA A 155 14.11 19.23 -19.10
CA ALA A 155 13.81 19.87 -17.82
C ALA A 155 12.54 19.28 -17.22
N THR A 156 12.55 19.09 -15.90
CA THR A 156 11.51 18.34 -15.18
C THR A 156 11.16 19.06 -13.89
N ASP A 157 9.87 19.19 -13.62
CA ASP A 157 9.36 19.75 -12.37
C ASP A 157 8.06 19.06 -11.93
N GLY A 158 7.74 19.15 -10.64
CA GLY A 158 6.55 18.56 -10.06
C GLY A 158 5.96 19.38 -8.93
N GLY A 159 4.66 19.62 -9.03
CA GLY A 159 3.89 20.33 -8.02
C GLY A 159 2.90 19.42 -7.29
N ALA A 160 2.48 19.84 -6.11
CA ALA A 160 1.40 19.17 -5.37
C ALA A 160 0.53 20.15 -4.59
N ILE A 161 -0.77 19.89 -4.61
CA ILE A 161 -1.75 20.39 -3.64
C ILE A 161 -2.39 19.19 -2.94
N GLN A 162 -3.17 19.44 -1.88
CA GLN A 162 -3.80 18.35 -1.13
C GLN A 162 -4.66 17.45 -2.05
N PHE A 163 -4.39 16.14 -2.04
CA PHE A 163 -5.04 15.10 -2.87
C PHE A 163 -4.78 15.17 -4.38
N LYS A 164 -3.85 16.03 -4.83
CA LYS A 164 -3.58 16.21 -6.25
C LYS A 164 -2.14 16.62 -6.51
N GLY A 165 -1.45 15.81 -7.30
CA GLY A 165 -0.12 16.15 -7.84
C GLY A 165 -0.18 16.40 -9.33
N SER A 166 0.85 17.06 -9.84
CA SER A 166 1.09 17.25 -11.25
C SER A 166 2.59 17.14 -11.51
N LEU A 167 2.94 16.50 -12.61
CA LEU A 167 4.29 16.51 -13.15
C LEU A 167 4.32 17.30 -14.45
N GLY A 168 5.44 17.95 -14.74
CA GLY A 168 5.70 18.68 -15.97
C GLY A 168 7.11 18.40 -16.47
N PHE A 169 7.27 18.22 -17.78
CA PHE A 169 8.60 18.17 -18.38
C PHE A 169 8.61 18.66 -19.83
N VAL A 170 9.77 19.12 -20.26
CA VAL A 170 10.05 19.52 -21.65
C VAL A 170 11.28 18.79 -22.17
N ILE A 171 11.31 18.55 -23.47
CA ILE A 171 12.49 18.09 -24.21
C ILE A 171 12.81 19.15 -25.26
N ALA A 172 14.04 19.66 -25.24
CA ALA A 172 14.53 20.70 -26.12
C ALA A 172 15.84 20.26 -26.82
N ASP A 173 16.14 20.90 -27.93
CA ASP A 173 17.41 20.73 -28.64
C ASP A 173 18.58 21.48 -27.98
N GLU A 174 19.71 21.56 -28.67
CA GLU A 174 20.92 22.24 -28.19
C GLU A 174 20.75 23.75 -28.08
N ASP A 175 19.95 24.35 -28.96
CA ASP A 175 19.69 25.79 -29.03
C ASP A 175 18.59 26.23 -28.04
N GLY A 176 17.85 25.27 -27.48
CA GLY A 176 16.78 25.51 -26.52
C GLY A 176 15.38 25.54 -27.12
N GLU A 177 15.22 25.15 -28.39
CA GLU A 177 13.91 25.00 -29.01
C GLU A 177 13.18 23.81 -28.39
N ILE A 178 12.00 24.05 -27.82
CA ILE A 178 11.18 23.00 -27.19
C ILE A 178 10.57 22.13 -28.29
N LEU A 179 11.02 20.88 -28.37
CA LEU A 179 10.54 19.88 -29.33
C LEU A 179 9.25 19.22 -28.83
N LEU A 180 9.14 19.08 -27.51
CA LEU A 180 8.02 18.43 -26.84
C LEU A 180 7.80 18.99 -25.43
N SER A 181 6.53 19.19 -25.07
CA SER A 181 6.11 19.44 -23.70
C SER A 181 5.09 18.41 -23.23
N CYS A 182 5.09 18.11 -21.94
CA CYS A 182 4.18 17.16 -21.34
C CYS A 182 3.81 17.58 -19.92
N TYR A 183 2.55 17.40 -19.55
CA TYR A 183 2.16 17.34 -18.15
C TYR A 183 1.25 16.14 -17.89
N GLY A 184 1.27 15.66 -16.66
CA GLY A 184 0.48 14.49 -16.31
C GLY A 184 0.35 14.28 -14.82
N GLN A 185 -0.17 13.11 -14.47
CA GLN A 185 -0.47 12.80 -13.08
C GLN A 185 0.61 11.90 -12.48
N PRO A 186 1.27 12.31 -11.40
CA PRO A 186 2.22 11.45 -10.70
C PRO A 186 1.47 10.28 -10.04
N SER A 187 2.19 9.19 -9.84
CA SER A 187 1.62 8.03 -9.15
C SER A 187 1.29 8.39 -7.69
N GLY A 188 0.35 7.70 -7.04
CA GLY A 188 0.00 7.88 -5.62
C GLY A 188 -1.26 8.72 -5.34
N ASN A 189 -2.00 8.36 -4.29
CA ASN A 189 -3.31 8.93 -3.95
C ASN A 189 -3.27 10.38 -3.39
N ASP A 190 -2.20 10.74 -2.69
CA ASP A 190 -1.96 12.09 -2.17
C ASP A 190 -0.47 12.41 -2.36
N PRO A 191 -0.05 12.60 -3.62
CA PRO A 191 1.35 12.77 -3.96
C PRO A 191 1.85 14.10 -3.40
N LEU A 192 2.97 14.06 -2.68
CA LEU A 192 3.67 15.26 -2.21
C LEU A 192 4.51 15.86 -3.34
N SER A 193 4.93 17.13 -3.21
CA SER A 193 5.76 17.84 -4.22
C SER A 193 6.97 17.00 -4.63
N PHE A 194 7.71 16.48 -3.66
CA PHE A 194 8.86 15.63 -3.89
C PHE A 194 8.54 14.37 -4.72
N ARG A 195 7.37 13.75 -4.54
CA ARG A 195 6.93 12.60 -5.34
C ARG A 195 6.62 13.03 -6.77
N SER A 196 5.97 14.18 -6.95
CA SER A 196 5.68 14.75 -8.25
C SER A 196 6.96 15.04 -9.03
N GLU A 197 7.98 15.63 -8.39
CA GLU A 197 9.31 15.90 -8.99
C GLU A 197 9.97 14.60 -9.48
N ILE A 198 9.98 13.56 -8.64
CA ILE A 198 10.54 12.24 -9.01
C ILE A 198 9.77 11.62 -10.18
N CYS A 199 8.43 11.72 -10.14
CA CYS A 199 7.59 11.20 -11.22
C CYS A 199 7.79 11.98 -12.52
N ALA A 200 8.02 13.29 -12.47
CA ALA A 200 8.32 14.10 -13.65
C ALA A 200 9.58 13.61 -14.36
N PHE A 201 10.65 13.39 -13.58
CA PHE A 201 11.88 12.85 -14.12
C PHE A 201 11.69 11.41 -14.62
N LEU A 202 11.00 10.56 -13.86
CA LEU A 202 10.68 9.19 -14.29
C LEU A 202 9.89 9.17 -15.60
N ALA A 203 8.90 10.06 -15.77
CA ALA A 203 8.08 10.18 -16.96
C ALA A 203 8.89 10.58 -18.19
N ALA A 204 9.80 11.57 -18.05
CA ALA A 204 10.67 12.01 -19.13
C ALA A 204 11.61 10.89 -19.60
N VAL A 205 12.27 10.20 -18.65
CA VAL A 205 13.19 9.09 -18.93
C VAL A 205 12.46 7.90 -19.56
N ARG A 206 11.27 7.56 -19.05
CA ARG A 206 10.43 6.51 -19.63
C ARG A 206 9.95 6.87 -21.03
N LEU A 207 9.62 8.14 -21.32
CA LEU A 207 9.19 8.56 -22.65
C LEU A 207 10.31 8.34 -23.68
N VAL A 208 11.53 8.78 -23.36
CA VAL A 208 12.72 8.55 -24.22
C VAL A 208 12.94 7.06 -24.45
N THR A 209 12.82 6.25 -23.41
CA THR A 209 12.96 4.78 -23.51
C THR A 209 11.88 4.17 -24.42
N LEU A 210 10.61 4.56 -24.24
CA LEU A 210 9.49 4.05 -25.01
C LEU A 210 9.56 4.48 -26.48
N MET A 211 9.94 5.74 -26.74
CA MET A 211 10.13 6.28 -28.09
C MET A 211 11.25 5.56 -28.82
N THR A 212 12.39 5.35 -28.15
CA THR A 212 13.52 4.61 -28.71
C THR A 212 13.11 3.17 -29.04
N LYS A 213 12.47 2.45 -28.11
CA LYS A 213 11.99 1.07 -28.36
C LYS A 213 10.99 0.97 -29.51
N TYR A 214 10.09 1.94 -29.63
CA TYR A 214 9.08 1.96 -30.69
C TYR A 214 9.74 2.11 -32.08
N TYR A 215 10.59 3.13 -32.24
CA TYR A 215 11.23 3.41 -33.52
C TYR A 215 12.36 2.42 -33.86
N ASP A 216 13.09 1.90 -32.88
CA ASP A 216 14.08 0.83 -33.09
C ASP A 216 13.41 -0.41 -33.70
N LYS A 217 12.24 -0.78 -33.18
CA LYS A 217 11.45 -1.88 -33.72
C LYS A 217 10.87 -1.57 -35.11
N LEU A 218 10.43 -0.33 -35.33
CA LEU A 218 9.81 0.08 -36.60
C LEU A 218 10.84 0.21 -37.74
N LEU A 219 12.06 0.64 -37.42
CA LEU A 219 13.15 0.91 -38.38
C LEU A 219 14.22 -0.18 -38.40
N GLU A 220 14.05 -1.25 -37.61
CA GLU A 220 15.02 -2.35 -37.46
C GLU A 220 16.43 -1.83 -37.09
N CYS A 221 16.47 -0.90 -36.12
CA CYS A 221 17.70 -0.26 -35.66
C CYS A 221 18.16 -0.81 -34.32
N ASP A 222 19.39 -1.37 -34.28
CA ASP A 222 20.01 -1.91 -33.06
C ASP A 222 21.03 -0.94 -32.43
N GLU A 223 21.20 0.26 -32.97
CA GLU A 223 22.18 1.21 -32.46
C GLU A 223 21.74 1.80 -31.11
N PRO A 224 22.64 1.99 -30.13
CA PRO A 224 22.28 2.65 -28.87
C PRO A 224 22.02 4.16 -29.08
N ILE A 225 21.39 4.79 -28.09
CA ILE A 225 21.33 6.26 -28.00
C ILE A 225 22.76 6.82 -27.98
N ARG A 226 23.03 7.81 -28.85
CA ARG A 226 24.34 8.47 -28.99
C ARG A 226 24.32 9.92 -28.49
N SER A 227 23.13 10.47 -28.24
CA SER A 227 22.98 11.87 -27.86
C SER A 227 23.52 12.15 -26.45
N LYS A 228 23.97 13.38 -26.24
CA LYS A 228 24.42 13.85 -24.92
C LYS A 228 23.23 14.42 -24.17
N ILE A 229 22.51 13.55 -23.45
CA ILE A 229 21.32 13.95 -22.69
C ILE A 229 21.73 14.67 -21.41
N GLN A 230 21.24 15.91 -21.26
CA GLN A 230 21.34 16.69 -20.02
C GLN A 230 19.94 16.85 -19.41
N VAL A 231 19.82 16.54 -18.13
CA VAL A 231 18.56 16.70 -17.38
C VAL A 231 18.73 17.81 -16.35
N TYR A 232 17.77 18.71 -16.31
CA TYR A 232 17.69 19.83 -15.37
C TYR A 232 16.52 19.61 -14.40
N THR A 233 16.81 19.71 -13.11
CA THR A 233 15.83 19.60 -12.02
C THR A 233 16.26 20.46 -10.85
N ASP A 234 15.32 21.02 -10.11
CA ASP A 234 15.58 21.83 -8.92
C ASP A 234 15.70 21.00 -7.62
N SER A 235 15.40 19.70 -7.70
CA SER A 235 15.39 18.81 -6.54
C SER A 235 16.77 18.23 -6.22
N LEU A 236 17.60 19.01 -5.52
CA LEU A 236 18.91 18.56 -5.01
C LEU A 236 18.78 17.28 -4.14
N SER A 237 17.67 17.17 -3.41
CA SER A 237 17.39 16.02 -2.55
C SER A 237 17.12 14.72 -3.33
N MET A 238 16.64 14.81 -4.57
CA MET A 238 16.51 13.66 -5.46
C MET A 238 17.87 13.23 -5.99
N ILE A 239 18.70 14.19 -6.44
CA ILE A 239 20.04 13.94 -6.98
C ILE A 239 20.91 13.21 -5.95
N THR A 240 21.00 13.75 -4.74
CA THR A 240 21.78 13.14 -3.64
C THR A 240 21.34 11.72 -3.30
N LYS A 241 20.03 11.41 -3.39
CA LYS A 241 19.52 10.05 -3.19
C LYS A 241 19.86 9.11 -4.34
N LEU A 242 19.82 9.58 -5.58
CA LEU A 242 20.22 8.78 -6.75
C LEU A 242 21.72 8.48 -6.73
N GLU A 243 22.56 9.44 -6.34
CA GLU A 243 23.99 9.23 -6.14
C GLU A 243 24.26 8.17 -5.07
N ALA A 244 23.55 8.21 -3.94
CA ALA A 244 23.66 7.19 -2.90
C ALA A 244 23.23 5.79 -3.39
N TYR A 245 22.29 5.70 -4.34
CA TYR A 245 21.89 4.42 -4.94
C TYR A 245 22.98 3.84 -5.86
N ASP A 246 23.72 4.71 -6.55
CA ASP A 246 24.84 4.29 -7.38
C ASP A 246 26.06 3.90 -6.53
N GLU A 247 26.33 4.62 -5.44
CA GLU A 247 27.47 4.35 -4.56
C GLU A 247 27.31 3.02 -3.78
N TYR A 248 26.09 2.72 -3.33
CA TYR A 248 25.82 1.56 -2.48
C TYR A 248 24.83 0.58 -3.14
N PRO A 249 25.27 -0.60 -3.61
CA PRO A 249 24.39 -1.60 -4.22
C PRO A 249 23.23 -2.07 -3.31
N THR A 250 23.38 -1.91 -2.00
CA THR A 250 22.34 -2.23 -1.01
C THR A 250 21.48 -1.04 -0.61
N ALA A 251 21.76 0.18 -1.08
CA ALA A 251 20.97 1.38 -0.79
C ALA A 251 19.51 1.25 -1.23
N PRO A 252 19.17 0.72 -2.42
CA PRO A 252 17.78 0.45 -2.76
C PRO A 252 17.08 -0.45 -1.73
N LEU A 253 17.77 -1.43 -1.12
CA LEU A 253 17.20 -2.29 -0.08
C LEU A 253 17.22 -1.67 1.33
N ALA A 254 18.10 -0.71 1.58
CA ALA A 254 18.19 -0.02 2.86
C ALA A 254 17.13 1.10 2.99
N THR A 255 16.83 1.76 1.88
CA THR A 255 15.95 2.93 1.78
C THR A 255 14.48 2.57 1.52
N VAL A 256 14.09 1.29 1.54
CA VAL A 256 12.71 0.84 1.32
C VAL A 256 11.71 1.37 2.38
N LEU A 257 12.21 1.91 3.49
CA LEU A 257 11.39 2.59 4.50
C LEU A 257 11.31 4.11 4.29
N ASP A 258 12.13 4.64 3.39
CA ASP A 258 12.15 6.06 3.11
C ASP A 258 10.89 6.43 2.31
N SER A 259 10.46 7.67 2.50
CA SER A 259 9.38 8.24 1.70
C SER A 259 9.76 8.24 0.22
N GLU A 260 8.80 7.90 -0.64
CA GLU A 260 8.95 7.92 -2.10
C GLU A 260 9.99 6.94 -2.66
N TRP A 261 10.38 5.92 -1.88
CA TRP A 261 11.30 4.88 -2.32
C TRP A 261 10.85 4.16 -3.59
N ASP A 262 9.55 3.92 -3.73
CA ASP A 262 8.98 3.20 -4.87
C ASP A 262 9.30 3.93 -6.19
N VAL A 263 8.98 5.22 -6.25
CA VAL A 263 9.24 6.03 -7.45
C VAL A 263 10.73 6.34 -7.64
N LEU A 264 11.50 6.50 -6.56
CA LEU A 264 12.96 6.67 -6.65
C LEU A 264 13.66 5.41 -7.18
N SER A 265 13.25 4.24 -6.72
CA SER A 265 13.78 2.96 -7.21
C SER A 265 13.40 2.73 -8.68
N ALA A 266 12.17 3.07 -9.06
CA ALA A 266 11.73 3.01 -10.45
C ALA A 266 12.57 3.94 -11.35
N LEU A 267 12.83 5.19 -10.91
CA LEU A 267 13.68 6.14 -11.62
C LEU A 267 15.13 5.65 -11.72
N HIS A 268 15.70 5.18 -10.61
CA HIS A 268 17.06 4.63 -10.60
C HIS A 268 17.21 3.50 -11.62
N ARG A 269 16.26 2.54 -11.64
CA ARG A 269 16.25 1.45 -12.63
C ARG A 269 16.08 1.93 -14.06
N ALA A 270 15.19 2.90 -14.29
CA ALA A 270 15.00 3.48 -15.62
C ALA A 270 16.28 4.13 -16.15
N LEU A 271 17.07 4.78 -15.28
CA LEU A 271 18.36 5.35 -15.65
C LEU A 271 19.42 4.30 -16.00
N GLN A 272 19.35 3.08 -15.44
CA GLN A 272 20.27 1.99 -15.76
C GLN A 272 20.05 1.39 -17.17
N TRP A 273 18.92 1.68 -17.82
CA TRP A 273 18.69 1.25 -19.21
C TRP A 273 19.63 1.96 -20.20
N TYR A 274 20.10 3.16 -19.87
CA TYR A 274 20.99 3.93 -20.74
C TYR A 274 22.42 3.39 -20.67
N ARG A 275 23.02 3.14 -21.84
CA ARG A 275 24.45 2.78 -21.94
C ARG A 275 25.35 3.86 -21.34
N SER A 276 25.02 5.13 -21.58
CA SER A 276 25.63 6.28 -20.93
C SER A 276 24.54 7.01 -20.16
N LYS A 277 24.63 7.00 -18.82
CA LYS A 277 23.65 7.63 -17.95
C LYS A 277 23.50 9.13 -18.31
N PRO A 278 22.28 9.67 -18.40
CA PRO A 278 22.05 11.10 -18.61
C PRO A 278 22.77 11.95 -17.56
N LYS A 279 23.33 13.10 -17.96
CA LYS A 279 23.98 14.02 -17.02
C LYS A 279 22.91 14.82 -16.29
N ILE A 280 22.76 14.60 -14.99
CA ILE A 280 21.77 15.27 -14.15
C ILE A 280 22.42 16.53 -13.57
N ASN A 281 21.81 17.70 -13.80
CA ASN A 281 22.28 18.98 -13.31
C ASN A 281 21.22 19.60 -12.41
N TRP A 282 21.66 20.07 -11.24
CA TRP A 282 20.81 20.86 -10.36
C TRP A 282 20.65 22.29 -10.89
N VAL A 283 19.43 22.81 -10.85
CA VAL A 283 19.10 24.21 -11.17
C VAL A 283 18.49 24.87 -9.93
N GLN A 284 18.76 26.14 -9.71
CA GLN A 284 18.15 26.86 -8.60
C GLN A 284 16.67 27.12 -8.91
N SER A 285 15.79 26.80 -7.98
CA SER A 285 14.35 27.05 -8.09
C SER A 285 14.05 28.57 -8.11
N HIS A 286 12.99 28.95 -8.84
CA HIS A 286 12.46 30.33 -8.94
C HIS A 286 13.50 31.41 -9.27
N GLN A 287 14.28 31.21 -10.34
CA GLN A 287 15.22 32.24 -10.83
C GLN A 287 14.54 33.36 -11.64
N ASP A 288 13.30 33.14 -12.06
CA ASP A 288 12.39 34.06 -12.73
C ASP A 288 11.78 35.13 -11.79
N ASP A 289 11.71 34.85 -10.48
CA ASP A 289 11.21 35.79 -9.46
C ASP A 289 12.16 36.98 -9.19
N LYS A 290 13.40 36.92 -9.70
CA LYS A 290 14.35 38.02 -9.60
C LYS A 290 14.07 39.03 -10.71
N VAL A 291 13.59 40.20 -10.28
CA VAL A 291 13.46 41.46 -11.01
C VAL A 291 14.40 41.53 -12.21
N PHE A 292 13.80 41.63 -13.42
CA PHE A 292 14.39 42.06 -14.69
C PHE A 292 15.88 42.44 -14.60
N ASP A 293 16.77 41.45 -14.66
CA ASP A 293 18.16 41.71 -15.02
C ASP A 293 18.23 41.95 -16.54
N GLU A 294 19.09 42.88 -16.96
CA GLU A 294 19.31 43.25 -18.36
C GLU A 294 19.96 42.10 -19.18
N GLU A 295 20.34 41.00 -18.53
CA GLU A 295 20.99 39.83 -19.13
C GLU A 295 19.98 38.71 -19.44
N ALA A 296 20.14 38.08 -20.61
CA ALA A 296 19.27 36.99 -21.03
C ALA A 296 19.31 35.81 -20.04
N MET A 297 18.12 35.31 -19.66
CA MET A 297 17.97 34.18 -18.74
C MET A 297 18.77 32.96 -19.23
N PRO A 298 19.57 32.30 -18.37
CA PRO A 298 20.27 31.08 -18.74
C PRO A 298 19.33 29.99 -19.26
N LEU A 299 19.74 29.25 -20.30
CA LEU A 299 18.89 28.22 -20.94
C LEU A 299 18.35 27.17 -19.95
N ASN A 300 19.17 26.73 -19.00
CA ASN A 300 18.74 25.77 -17.98
C ASN A 300 17.66 26.34 -17.04
N ALA A 301 17.71 27.64 -16.73
CA ALA A 301 16.70 28.32 -15.94
C ALA A 301 15.39 28.46 -16.73
N TYR A 302 15.49 28.85 -18.01
CA TYR A 302 14.35 28.95 -18.93
C TYR A 302 13.61 27.61 -19.09
N LEU A 303 14.33 26.53 -19.36
CA LEU A 303 13.70 25.21 -19.52
C LEU A 303 13.08 24.71 -18.19
N ASN A 304 13.68 25.04 -17.04
CA ASN A 304 13.11 24.70 -15.73
C ASN A 304 11.82 25.49 -15.46
N SER A 305 11.75 26.79 -15.79
CA SER A 305 10.52 27.56 -15.63
C SER A 305 9.38 27.04 -16.52
N GLU A 306 9.69 26.59 -17.74
CA GLU A 306 8.69 25.93 -18.61
C GLU A 306 8.15 24.63 -18.00
N ALA A 307 9.01 23.84 -17.34
CA ALA A 307 8.59 22.63 -16.64
C ALA A 307 7.71 22.93 -15.42
N ASP A 308 8.03 23.97 -14.64
CA ASP A 308 7.20 24.43 -13.51
C ASP A 308 5.83 24.94 -13.98
N GLU A 309 5.80 25.72 -15.06
CA GLU A 309 4.55 26.19 -15.66
C GLU A 309 3.66 25.02 -16.09
N LEU A 310 4.22 23.98 -16.71
CA LEU A 310 3.50 22.76 -17.08
C LEU A 310 2.97 22.01 -15.86
N ALA A 311 3.77 21.88 -14.81
CA ALA A 311 3.34 21.28 -13.55
C ALA A 311 2.18 22.08 -12.94
N THR A 312 2.26 23.42 -12.96
CA THR A 312 1.23 24.35 -12.49
C THR A 312 -0.06 24.29 -13.33
N ILE A 313 0.06 24.17 -14.65
CA ILE A 313 -1.08 23.98 -15.56
C ILE A 313 -1.77 22.65 -15.25
N GLY A 314 -1.02 21.55 -15.12
CA GLY A 314 -1.58 20.26 -14.74
C GLY A 314 -2.24 20.29 -13.36
N LEU A 315 -1.69 21.01 -12.37
CA LEU A 315 -2.34 21.22 -11.07
C LEU A 315 -3.68 21.95 -11.18
N LYS A 316 -3.91 22.76 -12.22
CA LYS A 316 -5.21 23.40 -12.47
C LYS A 316 -6.16 22.47 -13.21
N GLN A 317 -5.67 21.74 -14.22
CA GLN A 317 -6.52 21.00 -15.17
C GLN A 317 -6.82 19.54 -14.77
N LEU A 318 -5.89 18.86 -14.10
CA LEU A 318 -6.05 17.44 -13.73
C LEU A 318 -7.21 17.25 -12.73
N GLN A 319 -7.69 16.03 -12.57
CA GLN A 319 -8.69 15.70 -11.54
C GLN A 319 -8.05 14.88 -10.42
N GLU A 320 -8.65 14.93 -9.23
CA GLU A 320 -8.26 14.05 -8.13
C GLU A 320 -8.49 12.59 -8.56
N LYS A 321 -7.43 11.76 -8.47
CA LYS A 321 -7.52 10.31 -8.71
C LYS A 321 -7.37 9.57 -7.39
N PRO A 322 -8.47 9.14 -6.75
CA PRO A 322 -8.42 8.45 -5.46
C PRO A 322 -7.83 7.04 -5.53
N ARG A 323 -7.67 6.50 -6.75
CA ARG A 323 -7.00 5.23 -7.02
C ARG A 323 -5.96 5.50 -8.08
N VAL A 324 -4.72 5.15 -7.77
CA VAL A 324 -3.59 5.36 -8.66
C VAL A 324 -2.81 4.05 -8.76
N PRO A 325 -2.62 3.52 -9.98
CA PRO A 325 -1.92 2.25 -10.17
C PRO A 325 -0.46 2.36 -9.68
N MET A 326 -0.02 1.32 -8.98
CA MET A 326 1.34 1.19 -8.45
C MET A 326 2.23 0.47 -9.46
N ASP A 327 3.49 0.86 -9.58
CA ASP A 327 4.48 0.16 -10.42
C ASP A 327 4.74 -1.26 -9.85
N PRO A 328 4.37 -2.34 -10.56
CA PRO A 328 4.52 -3.72 -10.06
C PRO A 328 5.97 -4.08 -9.73
N ALA A 329 6.93 -3.52 -10.48
CA ALA A 329 8.35 -3.80 -10.29
C ALA A 329 8.88 -3.27 -8.94
N THR A 330 8.18 -2.33 -8.31
CA THR A 330 8.52 -1.79 -6.99
C THR A 330 7.95 -2.62 -5.83
N ALA A 331 6.86 -3.36 -6.05
CA ALA A 331 6.22 -4.19 -5.03
C ALA A 331 7.00 -5.49 -4.72
N ILE A 332 7.57 -6.11 -5.75
CA ILE A 332 8.12 -7.49 -5.70
C ILE A 332 9.48 -7.57 -4.99
N GLN A 333 10.30 -6.50 -5.04
CA GLN A 333 11.71 -6.59 -4.63
C GLN A 333 11.96 -6.64 -3.10
N ARG A 334 11.04 -6.17 -2.26
CA ARG A 334 11.36 -5.95 -0.84
C ARG A 334 11.50 -7.23 -0.03
N PHE A 335 10.75 -8.28 -0.35
CA PHE A 335 10.64 -9.46 0.51
C PHE A 335 10.65 -10.79 -0.25
N LYS A 336 10.86 -10.78 -1.57
CA LYS A 336 10.57 -11.94 -2.44
C LYS A 336 9.14 -12.47 -2.22
N TRP A 337 8.22 -11.57 -1.90
CA TRP A 337 6.82 -11.92 -1.75
C TRP A 337 6.23 -12.03 -3.15
N SER A 338 5.60 -13.15 -3.43
CA SER A 338 4.67 -13.25 -4.56
C SER A 338 3.52 -12.26 -4.34
N ASP A 339 2.86 -11.80 -5.40
CA ASP A 339 1.71 -10.88 -5.33
C ASP A 339 0.65 -11.36 -4.31
N ASN A 340 0.41 -12.68 -4.25
CA ASN A 340 -0.47 -13.30 -3.26
C ASN A 340 -0.11 -13.03 -1.79
N ILE A 341 1.18 -12.92 -1.45
CA ILE A 341 1.63 -12.67 -0.06
C ILE A 341 1.47 -11.18 0.28
N PHE A 342 1.67 -10.31 -0.70
CA PHE A 342 1.50 -8.87 -0.54
C PHE A 342 0.02 -8.50 -0.28
N ASP A 343 -0.90 -9.16 -0.97
CA ASP A 343 -2.34 -8.91 -0.88
C ASP A 343 -2.98 -9.47 0.40
N LEU A 344 -2.31 -10.37 1.11
CA LEU A 344 -2.77 -10.88 2.42
C LEU A 344 -2.63 -9.84 3.54
N ILE A 345 -1.86 -8.77 3.34
CA ILE A 345 -1.62 -7.74 4.34
C ILE A 345 -2.61 -6.59 4.14
N ASP A 346 -3.40 -6.30 5.18
CA ASP A 346 -4.23 -5.10 5.22
C ASP A 346 -3.34 -3.86 5.43
N TRP A 347 -2.87 -3.28 4.32
CA TRP A 347 -1.96 -2.15 4.30
C TRP A 347 -2.56 -0.88 4.90
N ASP A 348 -3.87 -0.70 4.79
CA ASP A 348 -4.59 0.46 5.33
C ASP A 348 -4.61 0.44 6.86
N ILE A 349 -4.61 -0.75 7.46
CA ILE A 349 -4.46 -0.93 8.92
C ILE A 349 -2.98 -0.96 9.31
N PHE A 350 -2.14 -1.65 8.55
CA PHE A 350 -0.73 -1.84 8.89
C PHE A 350 0.04 -0.52 8.89
N ARG A 351 -0.10 0.31 7.85
CA ARG A 351 0.70 1.55 7.68
C ARG A 351 0.52 2.55 8.84
N PRO A 352 -0.71 2.90 9.28
CA PRO A 352 -0.90 3.85 10.38
C PRO A 352 -0.44 3.29 11.72
N VAL A 353 -0.69 2.00 11.99
CA VAL A 353 -0.26 1.32 13.21
C VAL A 353 1.26 1.28 13.26
N TYR A 354 1.90 0.80 12.21
CA TYR A 354 3.34 0.70 12.11
C TYR A 354 4.01 2.09 12.30
N LYS A 355 3.56 3.14 11.61
CA LYS A 355 4.09 4.52 11.77
C LYS A 355 3.93 5.05 13.20
N LYS A 356 2.77 4.84 13.83
CA LYS A 356 2.50 5.30 15.20
C LYS A 356 3.41 4.62 16.23
N TYR A 357 3.70 3.34 16.03
CA TYR A 357 4.47 2.55 16.96
C TYR A 357 6.00 2.58 16.72
N LEU A 358 6.45 2.84 15.48
CA LEU A 358 7.87 3.07 15.19
C LEU A 358 8.43 4.30 15.92
N ALA A 359 7.57 5.31 16.13
CA ALA A 359 7.88 6.53 16.87
C ALA A 359 8.02 6.31 18.40
N THR A 360 7.62 5.14 18.93
CA THR A 360 7.76 4.79 20.34
C THR A 360 8.94 3.84 20.57
N LYS A 361 9.71 4.09 21.64
CA LYS A 361 11.12 3.66 21.85
C LYS A 361 11.44 2.15 21.98
N GLY A 362 10.63 1.24 21.42
CA GLY A 362 10.87 -0.21 21.50
C GLY A 362 10.95 -0.94 20.16
N ILE A 363 10.40 -0.36 19.09
CA ILE A 363 10.21 -1.10 17.84
C ILE A 363 11.44 -1.14 16.96
N GLN A 364 12.35 -0.17 17.03
CA GLN A 364 13.56 -0.21 16.20
C GLN A 364 14.38 -1.47 16.44
N TRP A 365 14.48 -1.92 17.69
CA TRP A 365 15.25 -3.12 18.02
C TRP A 365 14.50 -4.40 17.62
N MET A 366 13.20 -4.50 17.96
CA MET A 366 12.36 -5.63 17.54
C MET A 366 12.30 -5.76 16.02
N HIS A 367 12.12 -4.64 15.32
CA HIS A 367 12.11 -4.56 13.87
C HIS A 367 13.45 -5.00 13.28
N LYS A 368 14.57 -4.48 13.82
CA LYS A 368 15.92 -4.92 13.42
C LYS A 368 16.12 -6.42 13.66
N PHE A 369 15.62 -6.97 14.76
CA PHE A 369 15.68 -8.41 15.00
C PHE A 369 14.84 -9.22 14.01
N CYS A 370 13.58 -8.85 13.79
CA CYS A 370 12.67 -9.55 12.86
C CYS A 370 13.17 -9.55 11.41
N ILE A 371 13.83 -8.47 10.97
CA ILE A 371 14.39 -8.36 9.62
C ILE A 371 15.87 -8.80 9.54
N LYS A 372 16.41 -9.40 10.62
CA LYS A 372 17.81 -9.85 10.71
C LYS A 372 18.80 -8.73 10.34
N LYS A 373 18.68 -7.59 11.02
CA LYS A 373 19.52 -6.38 10.88
C LYS A 373 19.99 -5.85 12.25
N LEU A 374 20.15 -6.71 13.25
CA LEU A 374 20.82 -6.28 14.48
C LEU A 374 22.31 -5.97 14.20
N PRO A 375 22.92 -5.02 14.93
CA PRO A 375 24.35 -4.75 14.84
C PRO A 375 25.14 -5.86 15.54
N THR A 376 25.20 -7.03 14.92
CA THR A 376 25.91 -8.21 15.42
C THR A 376 27.37 -8.18 14.95
N GLY A 377 28.26 -8.89 15.65
CA GLY A 377 29.67 -9.03 15.28
C GLY A 377 29.87 -9.38 13.81
N GLU A 378 29.14 -10.38 13.29
CA GLU A 378 29.16 -10.76 11.87
C GLU A 378 28.89 -9.56 10.94
N ARG A 379 27.90 -8.73 11.30
CA ARG A 379 27.44 -7.61 10.47
C ARG A 379 28.32 -6.37 10.62
N ILE A 380 28.96 -6.17 11.77
CA ILE A 380 29.93 -5.09 11.98
C ILE A 380 31.22 -5.42 11.22
N HIS A 381 31.70 -6.67 11.30
CA HIS A 381 32.88 -7.12 10.56
C HIS A 381 32.72 -7.02 9.04
N LYS A 382 31.50 -7.28 8.53
CA LYS A 382 31.17 -7.07 7.10
C LYS A 382 31.23 -5.60 6.65
N LYS A 383 31.08 -4.64 7.58
CA LYS A 383 31.16 -3.20 7.27
C LYS A 383 32.57 -2.65 7.45
N ASP A 384 33.28 -3.17 8.43
CA ASP A 384 34.64 -2.80 8.76
C ASP A 384 35.39 -4.04 9.26
N HIS A 385 36.31 -4.53 8.42
CA HIS A 385 37.07 -5.75 8.67
C HIS A 385 37.98 -5.66 9.91
N PHE A 386 38.21 -4.46 10.46
CA PHE A 386 38.97 -4.28 11.70
C PHE A 386 38.20 -4.67 12.97
N HIS A 387 36.88 -4.83 12.87
CA HIS A 387 36.05 -5.26 14.00
C HIS A 387 35.94 -6.78 14.05
N ASP A 388 36.02 -7.38 15.24
CA ASP A 388 35.91 -8.84 15.40
C ASP A 388 34.48 -9.32 15.11
N GLN A 389 34.35 -10.37 14.28
CA GLN A 389 33.06 -11.00 13.95
C GLN A 389 32.45 -11.82 15.10
N ARG A 390 33.25 -12.08 16.15
CA ARG A 390 32.88 -12.96 17.26
C ARG A 390 32.16 -12.20 18.37
N CYS A 391 31.29 -12.93 19.07
CA CYS A 391 30.56 -12.45 20.23
C CYS A 391 31.54 -12.08 21.34
N ALA A 392 31.48 -10.83 21.81
CA ALA A 392 32.31 -10.35 22.92
C ALA A 392 32.16 -11.14 24.24
N SER A 393 31.13 -11.98 24.36
CA SER A 393 30.86 -12.75 25.58
C SER A 393 31.36 -14.21 25.52
N CYS A 394 31.33 -14.85 24.34
CA CYS A 394 31.68 -16.27 24.22
C CYS A 394 32.66 -16.60 23.09
N LEU A 395 33.08 -15.57 22.34
CA LEU A 395 34.04 -15.66 21.24
C LEU A 395 33.62 -16.58 20.08
N TYR A 396 32.35 -16.97 20.00
CA TYR A 396 31.76 -17.62 18.83
C TYR A 396 31.18 -16.60 17.85
N ASN A 397 30.97 -16.96 16.58
CA ASN A 397 30.38 -16.04 15.59
C ASN A 397 29.05 -15.47 16.07
N GLU A 398 28.92 -14.14 16.03
CA GLU A 398 27.73 -13.45 16.52
C GLU A 398 26.78 -13.09 15.37
N ASP A 399 25.70 -13.86 15.24
CA ASP A 399 24.54 -13.56 14.39
C ASP A 399 23.33 -13.09 15.23
N ASP A 400 22.21 -12.78 14.56
CA ASP A 400 21.01 -12.24 15.21
C ASP A 400 20.39 -13.21 16.25
N ASP A 401 20.54 -14.53 16.06
CA ASP A 401 19.97 -15.56 16.94
C ASP A 401 20.92 -15.85 18.13
N HIS A 402 22.23 -15.83 17.87
CA HIS A 402 23.30 -15.98 18.85
C HIS A 402 23.18 -14.96 19.98
N VAL A 403 22.69 -13.74 19.70
CA VAL A 403 22.44 -12.70 20.73
C VAL A 403 21.57 -13.22 21.89
N PHE A 404 20.61 -14.09 21.61
CA PHE A 404 19.70 -14.67 22.60
C PHE A 404 20.07 -16.09 23.03
N GLN A 405 20.73 -16.84 22.15
CA GLN A 405 21.12 -18.23 22.40
C GLN A 405 22.44 -18.34 23.18
N CYS A 406 23.28 -17.30 23.15
CA CYS A 406 24.57 -17.26 23.82
C CYS A 406 24.50 -17.66 25.31
N ALA A 407 25.26 -18.69 25.68
CA ALA A 407 25.30 -19.23 27.04
C ALA A 407 25.77 -18.22 28.10
N HIS A 408 26.55 -17.20 27.69
CA HIS A 408 27.11 -16.15 28.54
C HIS A 408 26.18 -14.93 28.69
N ARG A 409 25.07 -14.83 27.92
CA ARG A 409 24.09 -13.72 27.97
C ARG A 409 22.81 -14.05 28.74
N ARG A 410 22.93 -14.87 29.79
CA ARG A 410 21.78 -15.35 30.60
C ARG A 410 20.94 -14.22 31.21
N SER A 411 21.55 -13.08 31.51
CA SER A 411 20.87 -11.92 32.08
C SER A 411 19.79 -11.33 31.16
N ILE A 412 20.00 -11.38 29.84
CA ILE A 412 19.02 -10.93 28.84
C ILE A 412 17.83 -11.88 28.83
N ARG A 413 18.07 -13.19 28.78
CA ARG A 413 17.02 -14.22 28.87
C ARG A 413 16.21 -14.10 30.15
N LYS A 414 16.86 -13.90 31.30
CA LYS A 414 16.20 -13.73 32.60
C LYS A 414 15.28 -12.50 32.61
N LYS A 415 15.69 -11.39 31.98
CA LYS A 415 14.83 -10.20 31.84
C LYS A 415 13.57 -10.50 31.01
N VAL A 416 13.70 -11.23 29.90
CA VAL A 416 12.57 -11.63 29.05
C VAL A 416 11.60 -12.54 29.82
N LEU A 417 12.11 -13.57 30.49
CA LEU A 417 11.29 -14.50 31.28
C LEU A 417 10.59 -13.81 32.45
N ASN A 418 11.26 -12.87 33.13
CA ASN A 418 10.64 -12.10 34.21
C ASN A 418 9.47 -11.24 33.73
N GLN A 419 9.50 -10.72 32.50
CA GLN A 419 8.37 -9.99 31.93
C GLN A 419 7.17 -10.90 31.66
N ILE A 420 7.40 -12.15 31.25
CA ILE A 420 6.33 -13.15 31.08
C ILE A 420 5.69 -13.50 32.42
N ASN A 421 6.49 -13.61 33.47
CA ASN A 421 5.96 -13.85 34.82
C ASN A 421 5.05 -12.71 35.31
N LEU A 422 5.31 -11.47 34.89
CA LEU A 422 4.41 -10.34 35.17
C LEU A 422 3.10 -10.42 34.36
N LEU A 423 3.13 -11.01 33.16
CA LEU A 423 1.95 -11.25 32.34
C LEU A 423 1.05 -12.36 32.90
N ALA A 424 1.58 -13.29 33.71
CA ALA A 424 0.78 -14.32 34.37
C ALA A 424 -0.30 -13.75 35.32
N ASN A 425 -0.17 -12.49 35.73
CA ASN A 425 -1.19 -11.80 36.53
C ASN A 425 -2.40 -11.33 35.70
N THR A 426 -2.27 -11.25 34.37
CA THR A 426 -3.29 -10.69 33.47
C THR A 426 -3.70 -11.62 32.33
N VAL A 427 -2.86 -12.61 32.01
CA VAL A 427 -3.03 -13.59 30.94
C VAL A 427 -3.15 -14.98 31.56
N ASP A 428 -3.90 -15.87 30.91
CA ASP A 428 -4.07 -17.25 31.37
C ASP A 428 -2.71 -17.89 31.74
N PRO A 429 -2.57 -18.48 32.94
CA PRO A 429 -1.34 -19.14 33.36
C PRO A 429 -0.84 -20.21 32.39
N ARG A 430 -1.75 -20.93 31.71
CA ARG A 430 -1.41 -21.95 30.71
C ARG A 430 -0.78 -21.32 29.47
N LEU A 431 -1.33 -20.22 28.97
CA LEU A 431 -0.75 -19.47 27.84
C LEU A 431 0.64 -18.91 28.19
N CYS A 432 0.83 -18.45 29.43
CA CYS A 432 2.13 -17.99 29.90
C CYS A 432 3.16 -19.13 29.95
N ASP A 433 2.74 -20.33 30.36
CA ASP A 433 3.61 -21.51 30.37
C ASP A 433 3.98 -21.97 28.95
N ILE A 434 3.03 -21.95 28.01
CA ILE A 434 3.28 -22.24 26.58
C ILE A 434 4.30 -21.26 26.01
N MET A 435 4.09 -19.97 26.23
CA MET A 435 5.02 -18.92 25.77
C MET A 435 6.41 -19.08 26.39
N ARG A 436 6.47 -19.47 27.67
CA ARG A 436 7.73 -19.72 28.38
C ARG A 436 8.48 -20.89 27.75
N GLU A 437 7.81 -22.03 27.50
CA GLU A 437 8.45 -23.19 26.88
C GLU A 437 8.90 -22.91 25.44
N GLY A 438 8.10 -22.20 24.64
CA GLY A 438 8.48 -21.80 23.28
C GLY A 438 9.73 -20.93 23.26
N LEU A 439 9.80 -19.94 24.16
CA LEU A 439 10.98 -19.07 24.26
C LEU A 439 12.20 -19.78 24.83
N MET A 440 12.01 -20.69 25.78
CA MET A 440 13.11 -21.50 26.32
C MET A 440 13.69 -22.45 25.26
N THR A 441 12.84 -23.03 24.42
CA THR A 441 13.23 -23.83 23.25
C THR A 441 14.08 -23.00 22.30
N TYR A 442 13.60 -21.81 21.94
CA TYR A 442 14.34 -20.87 21.08
C TYR A 442 15.69 -20.45 21.70
N PHE A 443 15.72 -20.16 23.01
CA PHE A 443 16.95 -19.77 23.73
C PHE A 443 18.00 -20.88 23.82
N ARG A 444 17.59 -22.13 23.67
CA ARG A 444 18.49 -23.29 23.63
C ARG A 444 18.93 -23.65 22.21
N GLY A 445 18.37 -22.99 21.19
CA GLY A 445 18.59 -23.36 19.79
C GLY A 445 17.99 -24.73 19.43
N GLU A 446 17.05 -25.22 20.23
CA GLU A 446 16.37 -26.50 20.00
C GLU A 446 15.30 -26.34 18.91
N SER A 447 15.09 -27.38 18.10
CA SER A 447 13.97 -27.42 17.17
C SER A 447 12.64 -27.60 17.92
N VAL A 448 11.54 -27.10 17.35
CA VAL A 448 10.20 -27.27 17.91
C VAL A 448 9.88 -28.76 18.12
N SER A 449 10.29 -29.63 17.19
CA SER A 449 10.09 -31.08 17.29
C SER A 449 10.87 -31.70 18.46
N THR A 450 12.11 -31.28 18.69
CA THR A 450 12.94 -31.74 19.83
C THR A 450 12.36 -31.29 21.16
N ALA A 451 11.86 -30.05 21.24
CA ALA A 451 11.18 -29.56 22.42
C ALA A 451 9.88 -30.33 22.69
N MET A 452 9.07 -30.61 21.67
CA MET A 452 7.84 -31.38 21.83
C MET A 452 8.11 -32.83 22.30
N LEU A 453 9.21 -33.44 21.86
CA LEU A 453 9.65 -34.75 22.36
C LEU A 453 10.09 -34.70 23.83
N ARG A 454 10.85 -33.66 24.23
CA ARG A 454 11.24 -33.42 25.63
C ARG A 454 10.02 -33.19 26.52
N LEU A 455 9.04 -32.44 26.05
CA LEU A 455 7.80 -32.14 26.77
C LEU A 455 6.88 -33.36 26.89
N ARG A 456 6.89 -34.27 25.90
CA ARG A 456 6.22 -35.58 25.98
C ARG A 456 6.92 -36.55 26.93
N GLY A 457 8.24 -36.43 27.11
CA GLY A 457 9.06 -37.33 27.92
C GLY A 457 9.27 -36.91 29.38
N GLN A 458 8.74 -35.77 29.83
CA GLN A 458 8.79 -35.37 31.24
C GLN A 458 7.65 -36.03 32.03
N GLU A 459 7.96 -37.08 32.79
CA GLU A 459 7.10 -37.57 33.87
C GLU A 459 7.18 -36.60 35.05
N ASP A 460 6.24 -35.65 35.14
CA ASP A 460 6.02 -34.96 36.40
C ASP A 460 5.38 -35.97 37.38
N VAL A 461 6.09 -36.18 38.48
CA VAL A 461 5.75 -37.07 39.60
C VAL A 461 4.55 -36.49 40.36
N ASP A 462 3.35 -36.67 39.83
CA ASP A 462 2.15 -36.67 40.66
C ASP A 462 1.12 -37.66 40.13
N LYS A 463 0.80 -38.63 40.99
CA LYS A 463 0.31 -39.98 40.65
C LYS A 463 -1.09 -40.08 40.01
N ASN A 464 -1.66 -39.02 39.42
CA ASN A 464 -3.03 -39.09 38.88
C ASN A 464 -3.36 -38.16 37.68
N GLN A 465 -2.40 -37.52 37.01
CA GLN A 465 -2.70 -36.67 35.83
C GLN A 465 -1.69 -36.80 34.70
N ILE A 466 -1.62 -37.98 34.08
CA ILE A 466 -0.61 -38.29 33.05
C ILE A 466 -0.84 -37.57 31.69
N PHE A 467 -1.98 -36.94 31.41
CA PHE A 467 -2.21 -36.28 30.10
C PHE A 467 -3.05 -35.01 30.17
N LYS A 468 -2.69 -34.03 31.03
CA LYS A 468 -3.41 -32.73 31.05
C LYS A 468 -2.58 -31.49 30.66
N ARG A 469 -1.25 -31.56 30.72
CA ARG A 469 -0.39 -30.38 30.50
C ARG A 469 -0.20 -30.02 29.02
N TYR A 470 -0.26 -30.99 28.10
CA TYR A 470 0.04 -30.79 26.67
C TYR A 470 -1.06 -31.23 25.70
N THR A 471 -2.09 -31.93 26.16
CA THR A 471 -3.29 -32.30 25.36
C THR A 471 -4.06 -31.05 24.96
N LEU A 472 -4.17 -30.09 25.88
CA LEU A 472 -4.72 -28.76 25.62
C LEU A 472 -3.93 -27.95 24.59
N LEU A 473 -2.61 -28.16 24.46
CA LEU A 473 -1.80 -27.46 23.46
C LEU A 473 -2.08 -27.96 22.03
N ILE A 474 -2.39 -29.25 21.91
CA ILE A 474 -2.80 -29.89 20.66
C ILE A 474 -4.25 -29.50 20.33
N ASP A 475 -5.16 -29.55 21.31
CA ASP A 475 -6.56 -29.11 21.16
C ASP A 475 -6.68 -27.58 20.96
N GLU A 476 -5.77 -26.78 21.53
CA GLU A 476 -5.72 -25.32 21.32
C GLU A 476 -5.15 -24.96 19.95
N GLN A 477 -4.22 -25.75 19.41
CA GLN A 477 -3.77 -25.62 18.02
C GLN A 477 -4.94 -25.94 17.07
N GLU A 478 -5.72 -27.01 17.33
CA GLU A 478 -6.93 -27.32 16.56
C GLU A 478 -7.99 -26.21 16.70
N THR A 479 -8.25 -25.70 17.90
CA THR A 479 -9.24 -24.62 18.09
C THR A 479 -8.76 -23.26 17.58
N TRP A 480 -7.45 -22.98 17.53
CA TRP A 480 -6.90 -21.80 16.85
C TRP A 480 -7.04 -21.92 15.33
N THR A 481 -6.80 -23.11 14.80
CA THR A 481 -7.04 -23.45 13.39
C THR A 481 -8.53 -23.33 13.05
N ASN A 482 -9.41 -23.81 13.92
CA ASN A 482 -10.87 -23.64 13.81
C ASN A 482 -11.31 -22.18 13.97
N ARG A 483 -10.65 -21.36 14.81
CA ARG A 483 -10.89 -19.91 14.91
C ARG A 483 -10.46 -19.14 13.66
N CYS A 484 -9.42 -19.61 12.98
CA CYS A 484 -9.01 -19.08 11.68
C CYS A 484 -10.03 -19.45 10.59
N ILE A 485 -10.70 -20.60 10.71
CA ILE A 485 -11.84 -21.01 9.89
C ILE A 485 -13.10 -20.18 10.23
N ASP A 486 -13.39 -19.91 11.51
CA ASP A 486 -14.50 -19.07 12.00
C ASP A 486 -14.46 -17.61 11.50
N ARG A 487 -13.29 -17.11 11.09
CA ARG A 487 -13.17 -15.77 10.47
C ARG A 487 -13.65 -15.73 9.03
N ASN A 488 -13.76 -16.90 8.38
CA ASN A 488 -13.96 -17.03 6.94
C ASN A 488 -15.22 -17.81 6.52
N THR A 489 -16.03 -18.34 7.46
CA THR A 489 -17.32 -19.00 7.15
C THR A 489 -18.44 -18.66 8.15
N PRO A 490 -19.72 -18.58 7.71
CA PRO A 490 -20.86 -18.28 8.57
C PRO A 490 -21.25 -19.49 9.45
N VAL A 491 -21.27 -19.32 10.78
CA VAL A 491 -21.60 -20.40 11.73
C VAL A 491 -23.02 -20.25 12.29
N LEU A 492 -23.77 -21.35 12.23
CA LEU A 492 -25.14 -21.54 12.72
C LEU A 492 -25.13 -21.93 14.23
N GLY A 493 -25.08 -20.95 15.14
CA GLY A 493 -25.38 -21.20 16.58
C GLY A 493 -24.92 -20.13 17.59
N GLY A 494 -25.75 -19.87 18.62
CA GLY A 494 -25.37 -19.10 19.82
C GLY A 494 -25.57 -17.58 19.77
N ARG A 495 -24.88 -16.82 20.66
CA ARG A 495 -24.94 -15.33 20.78
C ARG A 495 -24.66 -14.60 19.45
N ILE A 496 -23.98 -15.26 18.52
CA ILE A 496 -23.60 -14.74 17.21
C ILE A 496 -24.80 -14.73 16.25
N VAL A 497 -25.76 -15.65 16.39
CA VAL A 497 -27.03 -15.66 15.65
C VAL A 497 -27.90 -14.47 16.05
N ALA A 498 -27.99 -14.17 17.34
CA ALA A 498 -28.72 -12.98 17.82
C ALA A 498 -28.10 -11.67 17.31
N GLU A 499 -26.78 -11.64 17.12
CA GLU A 499 -26.09 -10.49 16.54
C GLU A 499 -26.33 -10.38 15.03
N TYR A 500 -26.29 -11.50 14.31
CA TYR A 500 -26.64 -11.57 12.89
C TYR A 500 -28.10 -11.13 12.67
N ASP A 501 -29.05 -11.66 13.43
CA ASP A 501 -30.46 -11.25 13.37
C ASP A 501 -30.65 -9.76 13.65
N SER A 502 -29.88 -9.20 14.60
CA SER A 502 -29.89 -7.76 14.89
C SER A 502 -29.37 -6.93 13.71
N LEU A 503 -28.30 -7.39 13.06
CA LEU A 503 -27.69 -6.71 11.91
C LEU A 503 -28.57 -6.81 10.67
N THR A 504 -29.10 -8.00 10.39
CA THR A 504 -30.05 -8.29 9.31
C THR A 504 -31.30 -7.42 9.45
N LYS A 505 -31.88 -7.28 10.65
CA LYS A 505 -33.01 -6.37 10.89
C LYS A 505 -32.65 -4.89 10.63
N LYS A 506 -31.48 -4.45 11.06
CA LYS A 506 -31.02 -3.06 10.85
C LYS A 506 -30.78 -2.75 9.38
N ILE A 507 -30.20 -3.69 8.64
CA ILE A 507 -29.89 -3.53 7.22
C ILE A 507 -31.18 -3.61 6.40
N THR A 508 -32.06 -4.55 6.69
CA THR A 508 -33.40 -4.64 6.07
C THR A 508 -34.17 -3.32 6.23
N HIS A 509 -34.15 -2.72 7.43
CA HIS A 509 -34.75 -1.42 7.65
C HIS A 509 -34.11 -0.31 6.79
N LEU A 510 -32.78 -0.28 6.65
CA LEU A 510 -32.12 0.71 5.79
C LEU A 510 -32.49 0.53 4.31
N TYR A 511 -32.68 -0.70 3.83
CA TYR A 511 -33.15 -0.97 2.47
C TYR A 511 -34.60 -0.50 2.22
N THR A 512 -35.46 -0.49 3.24
CA THR A 512 -36.80 0.13 3.12
C THR A 512 -36.77 1.64 2.92
N LEU A 513 -35.64 2.29 3.23
CA LEU A 513 -35.44 3.74 3.06
C LEU A 513 -34.75 4.09 1.73
N LYS A 514 -34.56 3.11 0.84
CA LYS A 514 -33.86 3.27 -0.46
C LYS A 514 -34.43 4.41 -1.29
N GLU A 515 -35.76 4.52 -1.41
CA GLU A 515 -36.44 5.56 -2.17
C GLU A 515 -36.38 6.96 -1.53
N MET A 516 -35.92 7.06 -0.27
CA MET A 516 -35.80 8.31 0.49
C MET A 516 -34.38 8.88 0.46
N VAL A 517 -33.50 8.31 -0.36
CA VAL A 517 -32.09 8.67 -0.54
C VAL A 517 -31.94 9.32 -1.92
N LEU A 518 -30.92 10.17 -2.11
CA LEU A 518 -30.65 10.79 -3.41
C LEU A 518 -30.36 9.71 -4.47
N PRO A 519 -30.81 9.86 -5.73
CA PRO A 519 -30.60 8.85 -6.78
C PRO A 519 -29.12 8.45 -6.99
N GLU A 520 -28.21 9.41 -6.82
CA GLU A 520 -26.75 9.22 -6.91
C GLU A 520 -26.20 8.33 -5.77
N ASP A 521 -26.76 8.50 -4.57
CA ASP A 521 -26.40 7.71 -3.39
C ASP A 521 -27.11 6.35 -3.39
N GLU A 522 -28.30 6.27 -3.99
CA GLU A 522 -29.10 5.05 -4.10
C GLU A 522 -28.34 3.95 -4.86
N LEU A 523 -27.82 4.29 -6.06
CA LEU A 523 -27.03 3.40 -6.91
C LEU A 523 -25.73 2.94 -6.23
N LYS A 524 -25.18 3.78 -5.34
CA LYS A 524 -23.90 3.55 -4.68
C LYS A 524 -24.02 2.77 -3.37
N ILE A 525 -25.10 2.98 -2.62
CA ILE A 525 -25.32 2.38 -1.29
C ILE A 525 -26.08 1.06 -1.41
N PHE A 526 -27.11 1.01 -2.27
CA PHE A 526 -27.98 -0.15 -2.49
C PHE A 526 -27.72 -0.78 -3.86
N ASN A 527 -26.44 -0.99 -4.16
CA ASN A 527 -25.92 -1.54 -5.40
C ASN A 527 -26.25 -3.04 -5.60
N GLU A 528 -26.65 -3.74 -4.54
CA GLU A 528 -26.97 -5.17 -4.55
C GLU A 528 -28.38 -5.39 -3.97
N PRO A 529 -29.12 -6.42 -4.44
CA PRO A 529 -30.41 -6.77 -3.86
C PRO A 529 -30.29 -7.13 -2.37
N LEU A 530 -31.32 -6.83 -1.58
CA LEU A 530 -31.34 -7.10 -0.14
C LEU A 530 -31.03 -8.57 0.18
N LYS A 531 -31.51 -9.51 -0.63
CA LYS A 531 -31.28 -10.94 -0.44
C LYS A 531 -29.78 -11.28 -0.47
N THR A 532 -29.06 -10.81 -1.48
CA THR A 532 -27.61 -10.96 -1.61
C THR A 532 -26.85 -10.26 -0.48
N ARG A 533 -27.34 -9.10 -0.02
CA ARG A 533 -26.74 -8.37 1.09
C ARG A 533 -26.89 -9.11 2.42
N LEU A 534 -28.01 -9.79 2.65
CA LEU A 534 -28.23 -10.52 3.89
C LEU A 534 -27.39 -11.80 3.95
N ASP A 535 -27.00 -12.38 2.82
CA ASP A 535 -26.09 -13.54 2.76
C ASP A 535 -24.64 -13.20 3.17
N ASP A 536 -24.31 -11.91 3.38
CA ASP A 536 -22.99 -11.44 3.83
C ASP A 536 -22.66 -11.89 5.27
N THR A 537 -21.36 -12.08 5.55
CA THR A 537 -20.87 -12.40 6.90
C THR A 537 -21.17 -11.29 7.90
N ASN A 538 -21.25 -11.63 9.20
CA ASN A 538 -21.44 -10.67 10.30
C ASN A 538 -20.48 -9.46 10.25
N GLN A 539 -19.22 -9.68 9.84
CA GLN A 539 -18.27 -8.59 9.71
C GLN A 539 -18.55 -7.71 8.49
N GLN A 540 -18.96 -8.29 7.37
CA GLN A 540 -19.36 -7.54 6.17
C GLN A 540 -20.61 -6.71 6.44
N LEU A 541 -21.65 -7.29 7.09
CA LEU A 541 -22.84 -6.55 7.52
C LEU A 541 -22.49 -5.38 8.46
N LYS A 542 -21.60 -5.59 9.44
CA LYS A 542 -21.12 -4.53 10.34
C LYS A 542 -20.34 -3.45 9.59
N LYS A 543 -19.44 -3.83 8.68
CA LYS A 543 -18.63 -2.91 7.86
C LYS A 543 -19.53 -2.06 6.97
N TRP A 544 -20.51 -2.69 6.30
CA TRP A 544 -21.49 -2.01 5.45
C TRP A 544 -22.31 -1.00 6.27
N LEU A 545 -22.84 -1.42 7.42
CA LEU A 545 -23.62 -0.56 8.31
C LEU A 545 -22.79 0.63 8.82
N ASN A 546 -21.55 0.41 9.25
CA ASN A 546 -20.67 1.48 9.73
C ASN A 546 -20.25 2.47 8.64
N ARG A 547 -20.04 1.97 7.41
CA ARG A 547 -19.65 2.78 6.26
C ARG A 547 -20.81 3.67 5.78
N TRP A 548 -22.00 3.09 5.63
CA TRP A 548 -23.07 3.76 4.89
C TRP A 548 -24.12 4.44 5.77
N ARG A 549 -24.22 4.10 7.06
CA ARG A 549 -25.26 4.68 7.93
C ARG A 549 -25.24 6.21 7.96
N ARG A 550 -24.06 6.82 8.07
CA ARG A 550 -23.92 8.29 8.09
C ARG A 550 -24.27 8.94 6.75
N VAL A 551 -24.01 8.23 5.65
CA VAL A 551 -24.29 8.71 4.29
C VAL A 551 -25.79 8.66 4.03
N ILE A 552 -26.45 7.55 4.38
CA ILE A 552 -27.92 7.41 4.30
C ILE A 552 -28.61 8.52 5.11
N ASP A 553 -28.20 8.73 6.37
CA ASP A 553 -28.79 9.76 7.23
C ASP A 553 -28.63 11.18 6.63
N HIS A 554 -27.48 11.46 5.99
CA HIS A 554 -27.22 12.74 5.32
C HIS A 554 -28.06 12.91 4.05
N SER A 555 -28.11 11.88 3.21
CA SER A 555 -28.85 11.89 1.94
C SER A 555 -30.35 12.06 2.18
N MET A 556 -30.92 11.32 3.14
CA MET A 556 -32.32 11.48 3.56
C MET A 556 -32.63 12.88 4.09
N LYS A 557 -31.68 13.53 4.76
CA LYS A 557 -31.84 14.91 5.21
C LYS A 557 -31.89 15.87 4.02
N ARG A 558 -31.04 15.66 3.02
CA ARG A 558 -30.98 16.48 1.81
C ARG A 558 -32.22 16.32 0.94
N VAL A 559 -32.74 15.11 0.78
CA VAL A 559 -34.02 14.84 0.08
C VAL A 559 -35.17 15.62 0.76
N LYS A 560 -35.22 15.63 2.10
CA LYS A 560 -36.23 16.42 2.83
C LYS A 560 -36.08 17.93 2.67
N GLU A 561 -34.86 18.44 2.55
CA GLU A 561 -34.58 19.86 2.28
C GLU A 561 -35.04 20.23 0.86
N LEU A 562 -34.67 19.44 -0.15
CA LEU A 562 -35.07 19.64 -1.55
C LEU A 562 -36.59 19.51 -1.74
N ALA A 563 -37.22 18.52 -1.10
CA ALA A 563 -38.68 18.38 -1.12
C ALA A 563 -39.36 19.61 -0.49
N LYS A 564 -38.80 20.17 0.58
CA LYS A 564 -39.32 21.38 1.22
C LYS A 564 -39.14 22.63 0.35
N GLU A 565 -38.04 22.73 -0.38
CA GLU A 565 -37.77 23.82 -1.34
C GLU A 565 -38.70 23.77 -2.55
N ASN A 566 -39.00 22.56 -3.06
CA ASN A 566 -39.89 22.35 -4.21
C ASN A 566 -41.38 22.30 -3.86
N SER A 567 -41.74 22.08 -2.59
CA SER A 567 -43.13 22.11 -2.14
C SER A 567 -43.59 23.53 -1.82
N LYS A 568 -44.70 23.97 -2.45
CA LYS A 568 -45.42 25.15 -1.95
C LYS A 568 -46.07 24.76 -0.61
N PRO A 569 -45.93 25.57 0.46
CA PRO A 569 -46.61 25.30 1.72
C PRO A 569 -48.11 25.16 1.47
N ILE A 570 -48.75 24.15 2.07
CA ILE A 570 -50.14 23.77 1.77
C ILE A 570 -51.13 24.95 1.81
N TRP A 571 -50.90 25.94 2.68
CA TRP A 571 -51.71 27.16 2.79
C TRP A 571 -51.67 28.08 1.56
N ARG A 572 -50.64 27.98 0.70
CA ARG A 572 -50.57 28.70 -0.58
C ARG A 572 -51.45 28.07 -1.66
N HIS A 573 -51.97 26.86 -1.43
CA HIS A 573 -52.95 26.20 -2.31
C HIS A 573 -54.40 26.53 -1.95
N TYR A 574 -54.65 27.31 -0.89
CA TYR A 574 -55.99 27.74 -0.47
C TYR A 574 -56.06 29.27 -0.43
N THR A 575 -57.10 29.85 -1.02
CA THR A 575 -57.29 31.30 -1.15
C THR A 575 -57.78 31.95 0.16
N LYS A 576 -56.86 32.25 1.09
CA LYS A 576 -56.92 33.40 2.03
C LYS A 576 -55.68 33.44 2.92
N ASN A 577 -55.34 34.65 3.39
CA ASN A 577 -54.12 35.03 4.12
C ASN A 577 -53.53 33.97 5.05
N LYS A 578 -52.19 33.88 5.02
CA LYS A 578 -51.32 33.01 5.83
C LYS A 578 -51.88 32.83 7.26
N PRO A 579 -52.20 31.59 7.70
CA PRO A 579 -52.72 31.38 9.04
C PRO A 579 -51.66 31.78 10.09
N ALA A 580 -52.12 32.42 11.18
CA ALA A 580 -51.26 32.87 12.27
C ALA A 580 -50.46 31.69 12.84
N LYS A 581 -49.15 31.87 13.04
CA LYS A 581 -48.27 30.84 13.61
C LYS A 581 -48.71 30.52 15.03
N THR A 582 -49.37 29.37 15.23
CA THR A 582 -49.46 28.75 16.55
C THR A 582 -48.10 28.10 16.84
N THR A 583 -47.22 28.83 17.53
CA THR A 583 -45.99 28.25 18.09
C THR A 583 -46.36 27.31 19.23
N VAL A 584 -46.53 26.03 18.92
CA VAL A 584 -46.51 24.99 19.96
C VAL A 584 -45.04 24.71 20.29
N SER A 585 -44.53 25.32 21.37
CA SER A 585 -43.17 25.03 21.83
C SER A 585 -43.13 23.59 22.37
N ARG A 586 -42.59 22.66 21.60
CA ARG A 586 -42.25 21.34 22.14
C ARG A 586 -40.95 21.51 22.93
N LYS A 587 -41.05 21.66 24.26
CA LYS A 587 -39.90 21.57 25.17
C LYS A 587 -39.31 20.17 25.04
N LEU A 588 -38.22 20.02 24.29
CA LEU A 588 -37.39 18.83 24.35
C LEU A 588 -36.57 18.89 25.65
N PRO A 589 -36.57 17.85 26.49
CA PRO A 589 -35.79 17.85 27.72
C PRO A 589 -34.30 17.91 27.38
N GLN A 590 -33.60 18.82 28.04
CA GLN A 590 -32.18 19.04 27.90
C GLN A 590 -31.45 17.73 28.23
N ARG A 591 -30.84 17.08 27.23
CA ARG A 591 -30.02 15.88 27.43
C ARG A 591 -28.84 16.26 28.31
N MET A 592 -28.84 15.81 29.57
CA MET A 592 -27.72 16.00 30.48
C MET A 592 -26.47 15.41 29.84
N LYS A 593 -25.44 16.26 29.62
CA LYS A 593 -24.14 15.80 29.14
C LYS A 593 -23.54 14.87 30.20
N THR A 594 -23.25 13.63 29.81
CA THR A 594 -22.43 12.72 30.63
C THR A 594 -21.07 13.36 30.86
N LYS A 595 -20.75 13.66 32.13
CA LYS A 595 -19.44 14.19 32.54
C LYS A 595 -18.35 13.22 32.08
N LYS A 596 -17.42 13.69 31.25
CA LYS A 596 -16.23 12.91 30.87
C LYS A 596 -15.42 12.57 32.12
N TYR A 597 -14.93 11.34 32.18
CA TYR A 597 -14.09 10.72 33.23
C TYR A 597 -12.69 11.35 33.38
N PHE A 598 -12.55 12.67 33.21
CA PHE A 598 -11.28 13.39 33.31
C PHE A 598 -11.13 14.23 34.59
N ASN A 599 -12.14 14.21 35.46
CA ASN A 599 -12.12 14.91 36.75
C ASN A 599 -12.09 13.92 37.93
N ASN A 600 -11.24 12.90 37.85
CA ASN A 600 -10.90 12.11 39.03
C ASN A 600 -9.68 12.76 39.73
N PRO A 601 -9.80 13.22 40.99
CA PRO A 601 -8.69 13.83 41.73
C PRO A 601 -7.51 12.88 42.01
N LEU A 602 -7.65 11.57 41.77
CA LEU A 602 -6.57 10.58 41.95
C LEU A 602 -5.53 10.55 40.82
N THR A 603 -5.80 11.12 39.64
CA THR A 603 -4.79 11.19 38.54
C THR A 603 -3.91 12.45 38.59
N ASN A 604 -4.08 13.32 39.59
CA ASN A 604 -3.30 14.55 39.75
C ASN A 604 -2.00 14.39 40.55
N VAL A 605 -1.64 13.18 40.98
CA VAL A 605 -0.49 12.96 41.90
C VAL A 605 0.87 12.82 41.19
N PHE A 606 0.93 12.64 39.86
CA PHE A 606 2.21 12.52 39.14
C PHE A 606 2.53 13.72 38.22
N LYS A 607 2.13 14.93 38.62
CA LYS A 607 2.72 16.18 38.11
C LYS A 607 3.77 16.71 39.10
N ARG A 608 5.02 16.25 38.98
CA ARG A 608 6.26 17.03 39.21
C ARG A 608 7.48 16.11 39.19
N LEU A 609 8.10 15.96 38.02
CA LEU A 609 9.56 15.94 37.89
C LEU A 609 9.87 16.54 36.51
N ARG A 610 10.15 17.85 36.50
CA ARG A 610 10.65 18.57 35.32
C ARG A 610 12.02 17.99 34.96
N LYS A 611 12.12 17.21 33.89
CA LYS A 611 13.39 17.03 33.17
C LYS A 611 13.47 18.10 32.08
N LYS A 612 14.44 19.01 32.22
CA LYS A 612 14.82 19.99 31.18
C LYS A 612 15.25 19.23 29.92
N ARG A 613 14.48 19.33 28.83
CA ARG A 613 14.94 19.07 27.46
C ARG A 613 14.31 20.07 26.50
N SER A 614 15.21 20.63 25.68
CA SER A 614 15.13 21.61 24.59
C SER A 614 13.75 22.02 24.07
N SER A 615 13.51 23.33 24.05
CA SER A 615 12.36 24.01 23.45
C SER A 615 12.63 24.34 21.97
N SER A 616 11.91 23.70 21.06
CA SER A 616 11.66 24.22 19.69
C SER A 616 10.17 24.10 19.35
N ARG A 617 9.32 24.58 20.26
CA ARG A 617 7.90 24.84 19.95
C ARG A 617 7.68 26.33 19.83
N VAL A 618 7.14 26.71 18.68
CA VAL A 618 6.61 28.04 18.33
C VAL A 618 5.76 28.59 19.48
N ILE A 619 6.13 29.77 19.98
CA ILE A 619 5.31 30.54 20.94
C ILE A 619 4.10 31.07 20.15
N GLN A 620 2.89 30.71 20.57
CA GLN A 620 1.67 31.19 19.93
C GLN A 620 1.52 32.70 20.11
N ALA A 621 1.20 33.40 19.01
CA ALA A 621 0.90 34.83 18.98
C ALA A 621 -0.23 35.19 19.96
N LYS A 622 -0.02 36.22 20.79
CA LYS A 622 -1.06 36.81 21.66
C LYS A 622 -2.09 37.54 20.79
N LYS A 623 -3.34 37.05 20.76
CA LYS A 623 -4.48 37.77 20.17
C LYS A 623 -4.92 38.91 21.10
N LYS A 624 -4.73 40.18 20.70
CA LYS A 624 -5.48 41.30 21.31
C LYS A 624 -6.92 41.29 20.78
N LYS A 625 -7.91 41.28 21.68
CA LYS A 625 -9.33 41.54 21.34
C LYS A 625 -9.63 43.00 21.64
N TYR A 626 -10.10 43.74 20.65
CA TYR A 626 -10.73 45.04 20.88
C TYR A 626 -12.24 44.85 21.14
N LYS A 627 -12.78 45.58 22.12
CA LYS A 627 -14.21 45.57 22.46
C LYS A 627 -14.98 46.41 21.43
N MET A 628 -16.05 45.85 20.87
CA MET A 628 -16.87 46.50 19.85
C MET A 628 -17.60 47.72 20.43
N ASN A 629 -17.56 48.87 19.76
CA ASN A 629 -18.20 50.09 20.22
C ASN A 629 -19.71 50.07 19.90
N HIS A 630 -20.55 49.97 20.93
CA HIS A 630 -21.99 49.68 20.84
C HIS A 630 -22.79 50.79 20.11
N MET A 631 -22.29 52.03 20.07
CA MET A 631 -22.99 53.15 19.46
C MET A 631 -23.04 53.07 17.93
N ILE A 632 -21.97 52.57 17.30
CA ILE A 632 -21.89 52.46 15.84
C ILE A 632 -22.84 51.37 15.33
N SER A 633 -22.92 50.22 16.02
CA SER A 633 -23.88 49.16 15.64
C SER A 633 -25.34 49.60 15.71
N LYS A 634 -25.69 50.47 16.67
CA LYS A 634 -27.06 50.98 16.84
C LYS A 634 -27.49 51.94 15.73
N MET A 635 -26.56 52.74 15.20
CA MET A 635 -26.81 53.62 14.05
C MET A 635 -27.07 52.84 12.75
N TYR A 636 -26.31 51.77 12.50
CA TYR A 636 -26.49 50.96 11.27
C TYR A 636 -27.78 50.13 11.28
N THR A 637 -28.24 49.67 12.45
CA THR A 637 -29.56 49.01 12.58
C THR A 637 -30.73 49.96 12.32
N ASN A 638 -30.62 51.23 12.71
CA ASN A 638 -31.68 52.22 12.48
C ASN A 638 -31.77 52.68 11.01
N LEU A 639 -30.69 52.55 10.24
CA LEU A 639 -30.64 52.92 8.81
C LEU A 639 -31.04 51.77 7.87
N GLY A 640 -31.48 50.63 8.39
CA GLY A 640 -32.02 49.51 7.59
C GLY A 640 -31.04 48.85 6.62
N LYS A 641 -29.73 49.12 6.73
CA LYS A 641 -28.69 48.57 5.86
C LYS A 641 -27.81 47.58 6.63
N ASN A 642 -27.95 46.28 6.34
CA ASN A 642 -27.02 45.26 6.81
C ASN A 642 -25.76 45.27 5.93
N ARG A 643 -24.70 45.95 6.36
CA ARG A 643 -23.37 45.77 5.77
C ARG A 643 -22.59 44.75 6.61
N SER A 644 -22.07 43.70 5.97
CA SER A 644 -21.05 42.85 6.58
C SER A 644 -19.73 43.62 6.62
N THR A 645 -19.45 44.30 7.73
CA THR A 645 -18.13 44.88 8.02
C THR A 645 -17.31 43.92 8.89
N SER A 646 -17.03 42.73 8.36
CA SER A 646 -15.99 41.85 8.90
C SER A 646 -14.74 41.86 8.01
N ARG A 647 -14.13 43.04 7.86
CA ARG A 647 -12.69 43.15 7.54
C ARG A 647 -12.02 43.87 8.71
N ALA A 648 -11.83 43.15 9.81
CA ALA A 648 -10.77 43.51 10.75
C ALA A 648 -9.47 42.93 10.17
N LYS A 649 -8.62 43.81 9.63
CA LYS A 649 -7.27 43.45 9.18
C LYS A 649 -6.52 42.90 10.40
N THR A 650 -6.03 41.68 10.29
CA THR A 650 -5.12 41.10 11.29
C THR A 650 -3.73 41.57 10.92
N GLU A 651 -3.19 42.55 11.63
CA GLU A 651 -1.76 42.85 11.53
C GLU A 651 -1.01 41.84 12.40
N THR A 652 -0.12 41.10 11.76
CA THR A 652 0.80 40.15 12.41
C THR A 652 2.10 40.91 12.65
N GLU A 653 2.33 41.38 13.87
CA GLU A 653 3.69 41.76 14.27
C GLU A 653 4.51 40.48 14.38
N ILE A 654 5.43 40.26 13.44
CA ILE A 654 6.44 39.21 13.49
C ILE A 654 7.66 39.83 14.17
N GLU A 655 7.95 39.45 15.41
CA GLU A 655 9.29 39.66 15.97
C GLU A 655 10.29 38.86 15.13
N LYS A 656 11.33 39.53 14.60
CA LYS A 656 12.44 38.88 13.91
C LYS A 656 13.12 37.91 14.88
N GLN A 657 12.95 36.60 14.67
CA GLN A 657 13.77 35.60 15.36
C GLN A 657 15.13 35.48 14.66
N LYS A 658 16.17 35.89 15.37
CA LYS A 658 17.57 35.55 15.06
C LYS A 658 17.82 34.15 15.63
N ILE A 659 18.29 33.23 14.80
CA ILE A 659 18.82 31.94 15.28
C ILE A 659 20.24 32.22 15.78
N ASP A 660 20.50 31.99 17.06
CA ASP A 660 21.88 31.95 17.55
C ASP A 660 22.57 30.73 16.95
N ASP A 661 23.70 31.02 16.34
CA ASP A 661 24.62 30.08 15.71
C ASP A 661 25.06 29.01 16.73
N ARG A 662 25.02 27.74 16.34
CA ARG A 662 25.33 26.60 17.23
C ARG A 662 26.40 25.67 16.72
N PHE A 663 27.02 26.00 15.59
CA PHE A 663 28.24 25.35 15.14
C PHE A 663 29.16 26.46 14.66
N GLY A 664 30.01 26.94 15.58
CA GLY A 664 31.19 27.69 15.20
C GLY A 664 32.13 26.73 14.49
N ASP A 665 32.22 26.86 13.17
CA ASP A 665 33.49 26.70 12.50
C ASP A 665 34.19 28.05 12.62
N ASP A 666 35.15 28.14 13.53
CA ASP A 666 36.20 29.15 13.40
C ASP A 666 37.38 28.54 12.63
N PRO A 667 38.03 29.33 11.76
CA PRO A 667 38.84 28.85 10.65
C PRO A 667 40.29 28.58 11.06
N ILE A 668 40.86 27.50 10.52
CA ILE A 668 42.25 27.45 9.99
C ILE A 668 42.23 26.62 8.70
#